data_AF-A0A0R3T1S3-F1
#
_entry.id   AF-A0A0R3T1S3-F1
#
_cell.length_a   1.000
_cell.length_b   1.000
_cell.length_c   1.000
_cell.angle_alpha   90.00
_cell.angle_beta   90.00
_cell.angle_gamma   90.00
#
_symmetry.space_group_name_H-M   'P 1'
#
loop_
_entity.id
_entity.type
_entity.pdbx_description
1 polymer ?
#
loop_
_entity_poly.entity_id
_entity_poly.type
_entity_poly.pdbx_seq_one_letter_code
_entity_poly.pdbx_strand_id
1 'polypeptide(L)'
;LTPHKYAGYPALIRTIQMEVEDASLFQRGFNENSSSTATELLSSSTELAYETVATSALNAEELRREGGLQTLQDAFARCAALLSLDDSLNNQLAVNVCCHITGFFTVSTKFPASRECIHEIPQIVRGIIRLLYYKNLSRLCSQAAACASAFCQDFWLCNSVHLNGGAYMLLNHVLAYDFTLEESGVETSSNTNKQASFSSYTACLLNGFASNNTQDEETTSPEFILNRLLTPHITRKLLDLARATKPPTPVANIDLILSSPFLSSTSDSGQALRQLAKLLTTNSATPCFIWDNQCRAQLTGFLDNQVSHLMKTGDVDFDAAKSFEHKTFQGELLVGEIFVRIFNKQPTFPIDNPKSFVIDLFRYLKKELAHLPRVPDGHPTTTKLVHHLESSLEALRNVGRSYAGVELQCIGHFPILFGILELEGYTDMKLRAIEVLNAVAKNPECLNDIHASNLLVGAVMLFRSLPIAHLSLLEFFAHVVTLNALLKELVYAGGLIYLLEVITASEVPEVRRSAVDILSRCLANPQLGRRIQALLGQFLPAIFPETIKETPEQFISLYDSDHLNPELIWNQECRNHLGEAVLDMCNRFNRQQEKNRSIKWSLPDAYAVSYASAIAETLRMHNLTDDSDEGYISADNVVCVGGVYLQLYVNQSAGRWMLRQPEVFLESLMARLLESLSGKLPSQRTDPPGMLRLMSRAALQLLNDRPGLIDSLPRKGFAHRILDACPGVQEPEEAKTCALLIHAMSASKLCIGAMVERETIVSYRHVIDYCVGEEIGTMGETLFNIFNTTGCDPLVAQALKCNLIDFLLQTLQRGLPVSVREPGQCRAYIVKAIKAMQKNPVYGAQVTAKLDTEGDRWAEYRDQSHALFLTNAPPSAAVATAYLTAGAGASSMHAGFLTGGQVGPMSSGAAHLSSVNGNPSVGNFNSTGGSSGLGPGGVPIAPPQPRS
;
A
#
# COMPACT_ATOMS: atom_id res chain seq x y z
N LEU A 1 48.75 1.80 -50.21
CA LEU A 1 48.70 1.05 -51.49
C LEU A 1 49.55 1.83 -52.48
N THR A 2 50.63 1.25 -52.98
CA THR A 2 51.51 1.86 -53.98
C THR A 2 50.85 1.77 -55.36
N PRO A 3 51.03 2.76 -56.27
CA PRO A 3 50.30 2.82 -57.54
C PRO A 3 50.97 1.98 -58.64
N HIS A 4 51.52 0.81 -58.31
CA HIS A 4 52.20 -0.05 -59.28
C HIS A 4 51.27 -1.17 -59.76
N LYS A 5 51.18 -1.31 -61.10
CA LYS A 5 50.43 -2.36 -61.80
C LYS A 5 51.36 -3.54 -62.08
N TYR A 6 50.97 -4.74 -61.70
CA TYR A 6 51.66 -5.97 -62.07
C TYR A 6 51.31 -6.35 -63.52
N ALA A 7 52.29 -6.31 -64.42
CA ALA A 7 52.08 -6.58 -65.84
C ALA A 7 52.06 -8.08 -66.20
N GLY A 8 52.43 -8.96 -65.26
CA GLY A 8 52.62 -10.40 -65.51
C GLY A 8 51.36 -11.26 -65.39
N TYR A 9 50.16 -10.70 -65.24
CA TYR A 9 48.93 -11.46 -65.02
C TYR A 9 48.61 -12.51 -66.10
N PRO A 10 48.76 -12.23 -67.41
CA PRO A 10 48.50 -13.24 -68.44
C PRO A 10 49.41 -14.48 -68.31
N ALA A 11 50.68 -14.27 -67.98
CA ALA A 11 51.63 -15.37 -67.74
C ALA A 11 51.29 -16.10 -66.43
N LEU A 12 50.96 -15.38 -65.37
CA LEU A 12 50.61 -15.94 -64.07
C LEU A 12 49.36 -16.82 -64.15
N ILE A 13 48.29 -16.33 -64.76
CA ILE A 13 47.02 -17.05 -64.91
C ILE A 13 47.23 -18.30 -65.77
N ARG A 14 47.98 -18.19 -66.87
CA ARG A 14 48.32 -19.35 -67.71
C ARG A 14 49.13 -20.40 -66.95
N THR A 15 50.09 -19.98 -66.11
CA THR A 15 50.86 -20.90 -65.26
C THR A 15 49.93 -21.62 -64.27
N ILE A 16 49.03 -20.89 -63.60
CA ILE A 16 48.07 -21.50 -62.69
C ILE A 16 47.17 -22.50 -63.44
N GLN A 17 46.68 -22.17 -64.64
CA GLN A 17 45.86 -23.08 -65.45
C GLN A 17 46.63 -24.36 -65.81
N MET A 18 47.87 -24.24 -66.31
CA MET A 18 48.68 -25.41 -66.70
C MET A 18 48.95 -26.35 -65.52
N GLU A 19 49.30 -25.80 -64.34
CA GLU A 19 49.56 -26.58 -63.13
C GLU A 19 48.27 -27.20 -62.56
N VAL A 20 47.14 -26.48 -62.67
CA VAL A 20 45.82 -26.95 -62.23
C VAL A 20 45.26 -28.00 -63.16
N GLU A 21 45.70 -28.10 -64.42
CA GLU A 21 45.30 -29.15 -65.35
C GLU A 21 46.17 -30.42 -65.22
N ASP A 22 47.40 -30.32 -64.72
CA ASP A 22 48.31 -31.46 -64.57
C ASP A 22 47.81 -32.52 -63.58
N ALA A 23 47.33 -33.66 -64.08
CA ALA A 23 46.85 -34.81 -63.29
C ALA A 23 47.90 -35.42 -62.35
N SER A 24 49.20 -35.29 -62.68
CA SER A 24 50.31 -35.93 -61.97
C SER A 24 50.87 -35.11 -60.80
N LEU A 25 50.54 -33.82 -60.74
CA LEU A 25 51.07 -32.86 -59.77
C LEU A 25 50.85 -33.28 -58.31
N PHE A 26 49.64 -33.75 -57.99
CA PHE A 26 49.26 -34.16 -56.64
C PHE A 26 49.63 -35.61 -56.29
N GLN A 27 50.04 -36.43 -57.28
CA GLN A 27 50.50 -37.80 -57.06
C GLN A 27 51.98 -37.87 -56.66
N ARG A 28 52.78 -36.86 -57.04
CA ARG A 28 54.22 -36.78 -56.72
C ARG A 28 54.52 -36.49 -55.25
N GLY A 29 53.59 -35.90 -54.50
CA GLY A 29 53.79 -35.49 -53.11
C GLY A 29 53.94 -36.61 -52.07
N PHE A 30 53.66 -37.87 -52.43
CA PHE A 30 53.82 -39.02 -51.54
C PHE A 30 55.20 -39.71 -51.64
N ASN A 31 56.01 -39.38 -52.64
CA ASN A 31 57.33 -39.99 -52.86
C ASN A 31 58.42 -38.94 -52.68
N GLU A 32 59.16 -39.01 -51.57
CA GLU A 32 60.16 -38.02 -51.11
C GLU A 32 61.37 -37.77 -52.05
N ASN A 33 61.43 -38.29 -53.28
CA ASN A 33 62.67 -38.30 -54.08
C ASN A 33 62.57 -37.81 -55.54
N SER A 34 61.62 -36.95 -55.93
CA SER A 34 61.66 -36.31 -57.26
C SER A 34 61.50 -34.78 -57.22
N SER A 35 62.58 -34.08 -57.56
CA SER A 35 62.75 -32.64 -57.88
C SER A 35 61.65 -31.66 -57.41
N SER A 36 62.00 -30.86 -56.41
CA SER A 36 61.23 -29.81 -55.71
C SER A 36 60.69 -28.64 -56.54
N THR A 37 61.10 -28.49 -57.81
CA THR A 37 60.86 -27.26 -58.59
C THR A 37 59.46 -27.15 -59.20
N ALA A 38 58.81 -28.27 -59.55
CA ALA A 38 57.44 -28.25 -60.08
C ALA A 38 56.39 -28.11 -58.98
N THR A 39 56.66 -28.69 -57.80
CA THR A 39 55.77 -28.68 -56.63
C THR A 39 55.65 -27.30 -55.98
N GLU A 40 56.59 -26.37 -56.19
CA GLU A 40 56.54 -25.01 -55.63
C GLU A 40 55.84 -23.99 -56.52
N LEU A 41 55.67 -24.27 -57.83
CA LEU A 41 55.17 -23.29 -58.81
C LEU A 41 53.72 -22.90 -58.58
N LEU A 42 52.82 -23.87 -58.32
CA LEU A 42 51.40 -23.57 -58.06
C LEU A 42 51.21 -22.79 -56.75
N SER A 43 51.93 -23.17 -55.69
CA SER A 43 51.89 -22.46 -54.40
C SER A 43 52.42 -21.03 -54.54
N SER A 44 53.58 -20.86 -55.19
CA SER A 44 54.21 -19.55 -55.39
C SER A 44 53.39 -18.65 -56.32
N SER A 45 52.74 -19.23 -57.34
CA SER A 45 51.88 -18.47 -58.28
C SER A 45 50.61 -17.96 -57.60
N THR A 46 49.99 -18.79 -56.74
CA THR A 46 48.81 -18.38 -55.96
C THR A 46 49.15 -17.41 -54.84
N GLU A 47 50.33 -17.53 -54.23
CA GLU A 47 50.87 -16.56 -53.28
C GLU A 47 51.13 -15.20 -53.95
N LEU A 48 51.75 -15.19 -55.13
CA LEU A 48 51.98 -13.97 -55.91
C LEU A 48 50.66 -13.29 -56.33
N ALA A 49 49.66 -14.07 -56.74
CA ALA A 49 48.32 -13.54 -57.03
C ALA A 49 47.70 -12.86 -55.80
N TYR A 50 47.81 -13.48 -54.64
CA TYR A 50 47.35 -12.94 -53.36
C TYR A 50 48.09 -11.64 -52.97
N GLU A 51 49.42 -11.64 -52.93
CA GLU A 51 50.24 -10.48 -52.51
C GLU A 51 50.11 -9.29 -53.47
N THR A 52 50.01 -9.54 -54.78
CA THR A 52 49.82 -8.46 -55.76
C THR A 52 48.46 -7.78 -55.62
N VAL A 53 47.39 -8.52 -55.31
CA VAL A 53 46.07 -7.92 -55.05
C VAL A 53 45.99 -7.24 -53.68
N ALA A 54 46.76 -7.71 -52.70
CA ALA A 54 46.89 -7.04 -51.39
C ALA A 54 47.53 -5.65 -51.47
N THR A 55 48.36 -5.38 -52.48
CA THR A 55 49.16 -4.15 -52.58
C THR A 55 48.52 -3.01 -53.39
N SER A 56 47.60 -3.29 -54.32
CA SER A 56 46.99 -2.26 -55.18
C SER A 56 45.58 -2.63 -55.69
N ALA A 57 44.70 -1.63 -55.78
CA ALA A 57 43.36 -1.80 -56.37
C ALA A 57 43.41 -2.08 -57.88
N LEU A 58 44.37 -1.47 -58.59
CA LEU A 58 44.57 -1.66 -60.03
C LEU A 58 44.92 -3.11 -60.37
N ASN A 59 45.64 -3.77 -59.46
CA ASN A 59 46.01 -5.19 -59.60
C ASN A 59 44.78 -6.11 -59.51
N ALA A 60 43.84 -5.79 -58.61
CA ALA A 60 42.58 -6.52 -58.48
C ALA A 60 41.72 -6.40 -59.74
N GLU A 61 41.62 -5.20 -60.32
CA GLU A 61 40.85 -4.96 -61.54
C GLU A 61 41.42 -5.69 -62.76
N GLU A 62 42.74 -5.70 -62.91
CA GLU A 62 43.43 -6.30 -64.06
C GLU A 62 43.39 -7.82 -64.01
N LEU A 63 43.64 -8.43 -62.85
CA LEU A 63 43.49 -9.88 -62.68
C LEU A 63 42.04 -10.32 -62.92
N ARG A 64 41.05 -9.50 -62.54
CA ARG A 64 39.62 -9.76 -62.86
C ARG A 64 39.35 -9.71 -64.36
N ARG A 65 39.88 -8.71 -65.08
CA ARG A 65 39.73 -8.56 -66.55
C ARG A 65 40.30 -9.77 -67.31
N GLU A 66 41.42 -10.31 -66.83
CA GLU A 66 42.09 -11.47 -67.42
C GLU A 66 41.48 -12.83 -67.00
N GLY A 67 40.33 -12.85 -66.31
CA GLY A 67 39.64 -14.08 -65.90
C GLY A 67 40.30 -14.82 -64.73
N GLY A 68 41.16 -14.15 -63.97
CA GLY A 68 41.91 -14.75 -62.87
C GLY A 68 41.05 -15.29 -61.73
N LEU A 69 39.87 -14.72 -61.46
CA LEU A 69 38.96 -15.21 -60.41
C LEU A 69 38.46 -16.63 -60.72
N GLN A 70 38.08 -16.90 -61.97
CA GLN A 70 37.61 -18.23 -62.39
C GLN A 70 38.75 -19.26 -62.30
N THR A 71 39.93 -18.88 -62.81
CA THR A 71 41.13 -19.74 -62.75
C THR A 71 41.52 -20.09 -61.31
N LEU A 72 41.46 -19.11 -60.39
CA LEU A 72 41.73 -19.36 -58.97
C LEU A 72 40.62 -20.19 -58.32
N GLN A 73 39.36 -20.06 -58.75
CA GLN A 73 38.27 -20.91 -58.27
C GLN A 73 38.41 -22.36 -58.74
N ASP A 74 38.84 -22.59 -59.98
CA ASP A 74 39.12 -23.94 -60.49
C ASP A 74 40.29 -24.59 -59.73
N ALA A 75 41.36 -23.82 -59.51
CA ALA A 75 42.49 -24.22 -58.67
C ALA A 75 42.04 -24.58 -57.25
N PHE A 76 41.19 -23.74 -56.66
CA PHE A 76 40.63 -23.93 -55.33
C PHE A 76 39.78 -25.20 -55.26
N ALA A 77 38.89 -25.42 -56.22
CA ALA A 77 38.00 -26.58 -56.23
C ALA A 77 38.80 -27.90 -56.30
N ARG A 78 39.85 -27.94 -57.12
CA ARG A 78 40.73 -29.10 -57.26
C ARG A 78 41.55 -29.36 -56.00
N CYS A 79 42.11 -28.33 -55.37
CA CYS A 79 42.87 -28.46 -54.13
C CYS A 79 41.98 -28.79 -52.92
N ALA A 80 40.79 -28.20 -52.83
CA ALA A 80 39.84 -28.45 -51.74
C ALA A 80 39.31 -29.89 -51.76
N ALA A 81 39.18 -30.52 -52.94
CA ALA A 81 38.77 -31.92 -53.07
C ALA A 81 39.79 -32.93 -52.52
N LEU A 82 41.04 -32.51 -52.31
CA LEU A 82 42.12 -33.35 -51.77
C LEU A 82 42.23 -33.26 -50.23
N LEU A 83 41.41 -32.43 -49.60
CA LEU A 83 41.43 -32.23 -48.15
C LEU A 83 40.64 -33.34 -47.44
N SER A 84 41.22 -33.86 -46.36
CA SER A 84 40.66 -34.88 -45.48
C SER A 84 40.64 -34.43 -44.02
N LEU A 85 39.77 -35.07 -43.23
CA LEU A 85 39.74 -34.92 -41.78
C LEU A 85 40.94 -35.57 -41.08
N ASP A 86 41.63 -36.50 -41.77
CA ASP A 86 42.84 -37.13 -41.28
C ASP A 86 44.08 -36.32 -41.69
N ASP A 87 44.84 -35.83 -40.71
CA ASP A 87 46.05 -35.03 -40.96
C ASP A 87 47.12 -35.75 -41.78
N SER A 88 47.21 -37.07 -41.68
CA SER A 88 48.18 -37.88 -42.43
C SER A 88 47.88 -37.96 -43.93
N LEU A 89 46.64 -37.69 -44.34
CA LEU A 89 46.19 -37.74 -45.73
C LEU A 89 46.24 -36.36 -46.42
N ASN A 90 46.55 -35.30 -45.67
CA ASN A 90 46.54 -33.94 -46.19
C ASN A 90 47.86 -33.57 -46.85
N ASN A 91 47.79 -33.22 -48.14
CA ASN A 91 48.93 -32.68 -48.86
C ASN A 91 49.17 -31.21 -48.48
N GLN A 92 50.36 -30.89 -47.95
CA GLN A 92 50.72 -29.51 -47.55
C GLN A 92 50.60 -28.51 -48.70
N LEU A 93 50.86 -28.93 -49.94
CA LEU A 93 50.69 -28.08 -51.12
C LEU A 93 49.25 -27.61 -51.29
N ALA A 94 48.29 -28.54 -51.22
CA ALA A 94 46.87 -28.25 -51.37
C ALA A 94 46.37 -27.31 -50.24
N VAL A 95 46.85 -27.52 -49.01
CA VAL A 95 46.53 -26.66 -47.87
C VAL A 95 47.06 -25.23 -48.08
N ASN A 96 48.31 -25.08 -48.53
CA ASN A 96 48.92 -23.76 -48.77
C ASN A 96 48.23 -23.01 -49.91
N VAL A 97 47.95 -23.69 -51.03
CA VAL A 97 47.19 -23.13 -52.16
C VAL A 97 45.80 -22.68 -51.72
N CYS A 98 45.07 -23.51 -50.96
CA CYS A 98 43.77 -23.12 -50.40
C CYS A 98 43.88 -21.92 -49.44
N CYS A 99 44.95 -21.81 -48.64
CA CYS A 99 45.18 -20.64 -47.79
C CYS A 99 45.41 -19.37 -48.62
N HIS A 100 46.29 -19.42 -49.63
CA HIS A 100 46.60 -18.28 -50.49
C HIS A 100 45.36 -17.81 -51.26
N ILE A 101 44.60 -18.74 -51.85
CA ILE A 101 43.37 -18.41 -52.60
C ILE A 101 42.28 -17.85 -51.68
N THR A 102 42.09 -18.43 -50.50
CA THR A 102 41.14 -17.89 -49.50
C THR A 102 41.57 -16.49 -49.06
N GLY A 103 42.87 -16.26 -48.88
CA GLY A 103 43.43 -14.93 -48.59
C GLY A 103 43.20 -13.92 -49.71
N PHE A 104 43.39 -14.35 -50.97
CA PHE A 104 43.07 -13.57 -52.15
C PHE A 104 41.61 -13.14 -52.17
N PHE A 105 40.65 -14.05 -51.92
CA PHE A 105 39.23 -13.70 -51.89
C PHE A 105 38.91 -12.73 -50.75
N THR A 106 39.49 -12.93 -49.56
CA THR A 106 39.33 -12.01 -48.42
C THR A 106 39.73 -10.58 -48.80
N VAL A 107 40.91 -10.39 -49.39
CA VAL A 107 41.39 -9.06 -49.81
C VAL A 107 40.57 -8.50 -50.96
N SER A 108 40.15 -9.35 -51.89
CA SER A 108 39.36 -8.95 -53.07
C SER A 108 38.01 -8.32 -52.67
N THR A 109 37.44 -8.68 -51.52
CA THR A 109 36.23 -8.03 -50.99
C THR A 109 36.41 -6.53 -50.74
N LYS A 110 37.62 -5.98 -50.69
CA LYS A 110 37.84 -4.52 -50.59
C LYS A 110 37.35 -3.77 -51.82
N PHE A 111 37.20 -4.44 -52.96
CA PHE A 111 36.92 -3.82 -54.25
C PHE A 111 35.49 -4.19 -54.71
N PRO A 112 34.61 -3.20 -54.96
CA PRO A 112 33.20 -3.47 -55.33
C PRO A 112 33.04 -4.38 -56.55
N ALA A 113 33.79 -4.12 -57.63
CA ALA A 113 33.72 -4.90 -58.87
C ALA A 113 34.16 -6.37 -58.70
N SER A 114 35.00 -6.66 -57.69
CA SER A 114 35.36 -8.03 -57.35
C SER A 114 34.26 -8.74 -56.56
N ARG A 115 33.48 -8.02 -55.74
CA ARG A 115 32.34 -8.59 -54.99
C ARG A 115 31.26 -9.09 -55.94
N GLU A 116 30.94 -8.30 -56.97
CA GLU A 116 29.96 -8.65 -58.00
C GLU A 116 30.36 -9.96 -58.72
N CYS A 117 31.62 -10.07 -59.17
CA CYS A 117 32.10 -11.30 -59.81
C CYS A 117 32.16 -12.49 -58.85
N ILE A 118 32.49 -12.29 -57.56
CA ILE A 118 32.44 -13.37 -56.57
C ILE A 118 30.99 -13.84 -56.37
N HIS A 119 30.02 -12.92 -56.40
CA HIS A 119 28.60 -13.26 -56.31
C HIS A 119 28.11 -14.04 -57.53
N GLU A 120 28.58 -13.71 -58.74
CA GLU A 120 28.28 -14.45 -59.98
C GLU A 120 28.78 -15.91 -59.95
N ILE A 121 29.79 -16.23 -59.12
CA ILE A 121 30.38 -17.56 -59.00
C ILE A 121 30.08 -18.13 -57.59
N PRO A 122 28.87 -18.67 -57.35
CA PRO A 122 28.43 -19.12 -56.02
C PRO A 122 29.27 -20.26 -55.44
N GLN A 123 30.02 -20.98 -56.27
CA GLN A 123 30.95 -22.04 -55.86
C GLN A 123 32.06 -21.51 -54.95
N ILE A 124 32.44 -20.23 -55.07
CA ILE A 124 33.48 -19.60 -54.24
C ILE A 124 33.02 -19.57 -52.78
N VAL A 125 31.84 -19.00 -52.52
CA VAL A 125 31.29 -18.88 -51.16
C VAL A 125 31.05 -20.27 -50.56
N ARG A 126 30.41 -21.17 -51.33
CA ARG A 126 30.17 -22.56 -50.89
C ARG A 126 31.46 -23.29 -50.57
N GLY A 127 32.49 -23.13 -51.40
CA GLY A 127 33.80 -23.73 -51.21
C GLY A 127 34.51 -23.23 -49.95
N ILE A 128 34.50 -21.92 -49.72
CA ILE A 128 35.13 -21.29 -48.54
C ILE A 128 34.44 -21.72 -47.25
N ILE A 129 33.10 -21.76 -47.21
CA ILE A 129 32.36 -22.21 -46.02
C ILE A 129 32.63 -23.70 -45.73
N ARG A 130 32.78 -24.54 -46.76
CA ARG A 130 33.13 -25.95 -46.60
C ARG A 130 34.51 -26.18 -45.99
N LEU A 131 35.46 -25.24 -46.15
CA LEU A 131 36.77 -25.35 -45.51
C LEU A 131 36.69 -25.39 -43.98
N LEU A 132 35.65 -24.78 -43.40
CA LEU A 132 35.42 -24.77 -41.94
C LEU A 132 35.10 -26.18 -41.40
N TYR A 133 34.83 -27.17 -42.25
CA TYR A 133 34.59 -28.54 -41.83
C TYR A 133 35.85 -29.27 -41.33
N TYR A 134 37.01 -28.93 -41.90
CA TYR A 134 38.27 -29.59 -41.62
C TYR A 134 38.89 -29.09 -40.31
N LYS A 135 38.30 -29.50 -39.17
CA LYS A 135 38.67 -29.05 -37.82
C LYS A 135 40.16 -29.22 -37.48
N ASN A 136 40.81 -30.22 -38.08
CA ASN A 136 42.24 -30.49 -37.98
C ASN A 136 43.11 -29.36 -38.60
N LEU A 137 42.64 -28.72 -39.66
CA LEU A 137 43.34 -27.65 -40.37
C LEU A 137 43.03 -26.26 -39.80
N SER A 138 43.45 -26.01 -38.56
CA SER A 138 43.11 -24.79 -37.81
C SER A 138 43.48 -23.47 -38.50
N ARG A 139 44.62 -23.41 -39.22
CA ARG A 139 45.06 -22.22 -39.97
C ARG A 139 44.11 -21.92 -41.14
N LEU A 140 43.75 -22.96 -41.89
CA LEU A 140 42.85 -22.84 -43.04
C LEU A 140 41.43 -22.45 -42.59
N CYS A 141 40.94 -23.04 -41.49
CA CYS A 141 39.65 -22.66 -40.91
C CYS A 141 39.64 -21.19 -40.48
N SER A 142 40.72 -20.69 -39.87
CA SER A 142 40.82 -19.28 -39.46
C SER A 142 40.80 -18.34 -40.65
N GLN A 143 41.51 -18.68 -41.73
CA GLN A 143 41.52 -17.94 -43.01
C GLN A 143 40.12 -17.92 -43.64
N ALA A 144 39.43 -19.07 -43.65
CA ALA A 144 38.08 -19.21 -44.19
C ALA A 144 37.05 -18.42 -43.38
N ALA A 145 37.16 -18.41 -42.05
CA ALA A 145 36.29 -17.63 -41.16
C ALA A 145 36.48 -16.12 -41.37
N ALA A 146 37.73 -15.66 -41.53
CA ALA A 146 38.01 -14.27 -41.87
C ALA A 146 37.44 -13.88 -43.23
N CYS A 147 37.52 -14.77 -44.22
CA CYS A 147 36.94 -14.57 -45.55
C CYS A 147 35.41 -14.50 -45.51
N ALA A 148 34.76 -15.41 -44.78
CA ALA A 148 33.31 -15.43 -44.58
C ALA A 148 32.81 -14.16 -43.89
N SER A 149 33.55 -13.66 -42.88
CA SER A 149 33.27 -12.38 -42.23
C SER A 149 33.41 -11.20 -43.22
N ALA A 150 34.44 -11.21 -44.07
CA ALA A 150 34.65 -10.18 -45.09
C ALA A 150 33.53 -10.16 -46.16
N PHE A 151 33.00 -11.32 -46.55
CA PHE A 151 31.82 -11.42 -47.41
C PHE A 151 30.58 -10.79 -46.79
N CYS A 152 30.44 -10.84 -45.46
CA CYS A 152 29.30 -10.26 -44.77
C CYS A 152 29.28 -8.72 -44.74
N GLN A 153 30.32 -8.06 -45.28
CA GLN A 153 30.32 -6.61 -45.52
C GLN A 153 29.43 -6.18 -46.70
N ASP A 154 29.01 -7.13 -47.54
CA ASP A 154 28.15 -6.90 -48.69
C ASP A 154 26.87 -7.72 -48.58
N PHE A 155 25.71 -7.10 -48.84
CA PHE A 155 24.39 -7.73 -48.64
C PHE A 155 24.24 -9.08 -49.35
N TRP A 156 24.61 -9.16 -50.63
CA TRP A 156 24.36 -10.34 -51.45
C TRP A 156 25.29 -11.51 -51.09
N LEU A 157 26.56 -11.19 -50.85
CA LEU A 157 27.55 -12.17 -50.38
C LEU A 157 27.24 -12.64 -48.96
N CYS A 158 26.76 -11.75 -48.08
CA CYS A 158 26.27 -12.09 -46.76
C CYS A 158 25.13 -13.12 -46.85
N ASN A 159 24.10 -12.85 -47.66
CA ASN A 159 23.00 -13.80 -47.86
C ASN A 159 23.49 -15.16 -48.40
N SER A 160 24.45 -15.15 -49.34
CA SER A 160 25.07 -16.39 -49.84
C SER A 160 25.79 -17.17 -48.73
N VAL A 161 26.52 -16.50 -47.83
CA VAL A 161 27.16 -17.14 -46.67
C VAL A 161 26.12 -17.75 -45.71
N HIS A 162 24.98 -17.08 -45.53
CA HIS A 162 23.87 -17.59 -44.72
C HIS A 162 23.28 -18.88 -45.31
N LEU A 163 22.93 -18.85 -46.61
CA LEU A 163 22.35 -19.99 -47.33
C LEU A 163 23.28 -21.20 -47.38
N ASN A 164 24.60 -20.97 -47.41
CA ASN A 164 25.61 -22.03 -47.37
C ASN A 164 25.97 -22.50 -45.94
N GLY A 165 25.28 -22.01 -44.90
CA GLY A 165 25.40 -22.53 -43.54
C GLY A 165 26.61 -22.01 -42.74
N GLY A 166 27.15 -20.84 -43.09
CA GLY A 166 28.32 -20.26 -42.43
C GLY A 166 28.17 -20.09 -40.91
N ALA A 167 26.96 -19.74 -40.45
CA ALA A 167 26.66 -19.60 -39.02
C ALA A 167 26.80 -20.93 -38.25
N TYR A 168 26.28 -22.04 -38.80
CA TYR A 168 26.32 -23.35 -38.14
C TYR A 168 27.76 -23.87 -38.03
N MET A 169 28.55 -23.70 -39.10
CA MET A 169 29.96 -24.10 -39.13
C MET A 169 30.79 -23.36 -38.08
N LEU A 170 30.64 -22.03 -38.02
CA LEU A 170 31.37 -21.22 -37.04
C LEU A 170 30.89 -21.47 -35.61
N LEU A 171 29.58 -21.65 -35.40
CA LEU A 171 29.05 -21.94 -34.07
C LEU A 171 29.55 -23.30 -33.54
N ASN A 172 29.74 -24.29 -34.41
CA ASN A 172 30.35 -25.58 -34.04
C ASN A 172 31.78 -25.39 -33.51
N HIS A 173 32.56 -24.47 -34.10
CA HIS A 173 33.90 -24.12 -33.60
C HIS A 173 33.88 -23.35 -32.28
N VAL A 174 32.91 -22.44 -32.09
CA VAL A 174 32.77 -21.67 -30.85
C VAL A 174 32.40 -22.57 -29.67
N LEU A 175 31.51 -23.53 -29.84
CA LEU A 175 31.11 -24.46 -28.78
C LEU A 175 32.20 -25.48 -28.43
N ALA A 176 33.15 -25.72 -29.33
CA ALA A 176 34.33 -26.55 -29.09
C ALA A 176 35.45 -25.81 -28.31
N TYR A 177 35.23 -24.54 -27.94
CA TYR A 177 36.16 -23.78 -27.12
C TYR A 177 36.23 -24.31 -25.69
N ASP A 178 37.44 -24.50 -25.18
CA ASP A 178 37.69 -24.84 -23.78
C ASP A 178 38.37 -23.66 -23.07
N PHE A 179 37.58 -22.91 -22.29
CA PHE A 179 38.05 -21.75 -21.54
C PHE A 179 38.98 -22.13 -20.37
N THR A 180 38.95 -23.38 -19.90
CA THR A 180 39.72 -23.82 -18.73
C THR A 180 41.22 -23.88 -19.00
N LEU A 181 41.61 -24.00 -20.28
CA LEU A 181 43.00 -23.98 -20.72
C LEU A 181 43.65 -22.61 -20.51
N GLU A 182 42.91 -21.51 -20.69
CA GLU A 182 43.41 -20.15 -20.43
C GLU A 182 43.46 -19.82 -18.94
N GLU A 183 42.46 -20.21 -18.15
CA GLU A 183 42.45 -19.97 -16.68
C GLU A 183 43.55 -20.77 -15.96
N SER A 184 44.02 -21.87 -16.55
CA SER A 184 45.13 -22.69 -16.04
C SER A 184 46.52 -22.06 -16.27
N GLY A 185 46.60 -20.86 -16.86
CA GLY A 185 47.86 -20.14 -17.07
C GLY A 185 48.75 -20.76 -18.16
N VAL A 186 48.20 -21.62 -19.03
CA VAL A 186 48.93 -22.15 -20.18
C VAL A 186 49.13 -21.01 -21.18
N GLU A 187 50.38 -20.76 -21.58
CA GLU A 187 50.69 -19.70 -22.54
C GLU A 187 49.86 -19.87 -23.82
N THR A 188 49.15 -18.79 -24.18
CA THR A 188 48.34 -18.71 -25.40
C THR A 188 49.25 -18.66 -26.62
N SER A 189 49.79 -19.81 -27.01
CA SER A 189 50.52 -19.94 -28.26
C SER A 189 49.60 -19.66 -29.45
N SER A 190 50.19 -19.28 -30.60
CA SER A 190 49.48 -19.04 -31.86
C SER A 190 48.61 -20.22 -32.31
N ASN A 191 48.80 -21.43 -31.75
CA ASN A 191 48.01 -22.62 -32.02
C ASN A 191 46.80 -22.82 -31.10
N THR A 192 46.81 -22.32 -29.86
CA THR A 192 45.75 -22.58 -28.87
C THR A 192 44.65 -21.51 -28.83
N ASN A 193 44.94 -20.25 -29.19
CA ASN A 193 43.96 -19.15 -29.09
C ASN A 193 43.14 -18.87 -30.37
N LYS A 194 43.15 -19.77 -31.35
CA LYS A 194 42.39 -19.61 -32.62
C LYS A 194 40.88 -19.63 -32.38
N GLN A 195 40.42 -20.20 -31.27
CA GLN A 195 38.99 -20.35 -30.95
C GLN A 195 38.31 -19.03 -30.54
N ALA A 196 39.00 -18.13 -29.84
CA ALA A 196 38.50 -16.78 -29.57
C ALA A 196 38.32 -15.96 -30.86
N SER A 197 39.16 -16.20 -31.87
CA SER A 197 39.02 -15.57 -33.18
C SER A 197 37.75 -16.04 -33.92
N PHE A 198 37.38 -17.33 -33.81
CA PHE A 198 36.11 -17.81 -34.37
C PHE A 198 34.89 -17.13 -33.74
N SER A 199 34.93 -16.85 -32.43
CA SER A 199 33.86 -16.10 -31.76
C SER A 199 33.72 -14.67 -32.30
N SER A 200 34.85 -14.01 -32.57
CA SER A 200 34.89 -12.69 -33.22
C SER A 200 34.31 -12.70 -34.64
N TYR A 201 34.73 -13.67 -35.46
CA TYR A 201 34.22 -13.78 -36.84
C TYR A 201 32.75 -14.15 -36.88
N THR A 202 32.31 -15.01 -35.96
CA THR A 202 30.89 -15.31 -35.77
C THR A 202 30.13 -14.02 -35.47
N ALA A 203 30.57 -13.24 -34.48
CA ALA A 203 29.93 -11.96 -34.15
C ALA A 203 29.85 -11.00 -35.35
N CYS A 204 30.94 -10.83 -36.11
CA CYS A 204 30.95 -9.99 -37.31
C CYS A 204 29.98 -10.47 -38.39
N LEU A 205 29.95 -11.78 -38.65
CA LEU A 205 29.04 -12.42 -39.60
C LEU A 205 27.57 -12.23 -39.18
N LEU A 206 27.28 -12.32 -37.88
CA LEU A 206 25.96 -12.06 -37.33
C LEU A 206 25.52 -10.59 -37.45
N ASN A 207 26.44 -9.62 -37.32
CA ASN A 207 26.11 -8.22 -37.55
C ASN A 207 25.86 -7.91 -39.02
N GLY A 208 26.63 -8.51 -39.93
CA GLY A 208 26.34 -8.43 -41.36
C GLY A 208 24.93 -8.93 -41.66
N PHE A 209 24.56 -10.07 -41.08
CA PHE A 209 23.20 -10.61 -41.18
C PHE A 209 22.12 -9.68 -40.60
N ALA A 210 22.33 -9.11 -39.42
CA ALA A 210 21.35 -8.25 -38.77
C ALA A 210 21.21 -6.87 -39.44
N SER A 211 22.31 -6.28 -39.92
CA SER A 211 22.33 -4.97 -40.58
C SER A 211 21.68 -4.99 -41.96
N ASN A 212 21.57 -6.18 -42.56
CA ASN A 212 21.06 -6.41 -43.90
C ASN A 212 19.58 -6.82 -43.93
N ASN A 213 18.90 -6.99 -42.79
CA ASN A 213 17.48 -7.35 -42.79
C ASN A 213 16.59 -6.17 -43.27
N THR A 214 16.12 -6.24 -44.52
CA THR A 214 14.91 -5.55 -44.98
C THR A 214 13.67 -6.27 -44.45
N GLN A 215 12.62 -5.52 -44.12
CA GLN A 215 11.50 -5.88 -43.22
C GLN A 215 10.59 -7.07 -43.59
N ASP A 216 10.93 -7.95 -44.53
CA ASP A 216 9.89 -8.75 -45.21
C ASP A 216 9.76 -10.25 -44.85
N GLU A 217 10.63 -10.88 -44.04
CA GLU A 217 10.39 -12.26 -43.54
C GLU A 217 10.93 -12.51 -42.12
N GLU A 218 10.11 -12.30 -41.08
CA GLU A 218 10.51 -12.49 -39.66
C GLU A 218 10.94 -13.94 -39.33
N THR A 219 10.43 -14.96 -40.04
CA THR A 219 10.56 -16.39 -39.67
C THR A 219 11.81 -17.09 -40.21
N THR A 220 12.52 -16.46 -41.14
CA THR A 220 13.73 -16.98 -41.79
C THR A 220 14.95 -16.14 -41.44
N SER A 221 14.76 -15.11 -40.60
CA SER A 221 15.84 -14.22 -40.21
C SER A 221 16.92 -14.98 -39.42
N PRO A 222 18.21 -14.68 -39.68
CA PRO A 222 19.34 -15.30 -38.99
C PRO A 222 19.29 -15.08 -37.47
N GLU A 223 18.77 -13.93 -37.04
CA GLU A 223 18.54 -13.61 -35.62
C GLU A 223 17.50 -14.54 -34.99
N PHE A 224 16.38 -14.83 -35.68
CA PHE A 224 15.37 -15.77 -35.19
C PHE A 224 15.92 -17.18 -35.01
N ILE A 225 16.71 -17.67 -35.97
CA ILE A 225 17.34 -18.99 -35.90
C ILE A 225 18.30 -19.06 -34.71
N LEU A 226 19.10 -18.02 -34.46
CA LEU A 226 20.03 -18.00 -33.34
C LEU A 226 19.34 -17.87 -31.99
N ASN A 227 18.26 -17.10 -31.92
CA ASN A 227 17.41 -17.02 -30.74
C ASN A 227 16.88 -18.41 -30.35
N ARG A 228 16.59 -19.26 -31.34
CA ARG A 228 16.20 -20.67 -31.13
C ARG A 228 17.37 -21.56 -30.71
N LEU A 229 18.54 -21.43 -31.34
CA LEU A 229 19.70 -22.29 -31.07
C LEU A 229 20.39 -21.98 -29.74
N LEU A 230 20.60 -20.70 -29.40
CA LEU A 230 21.43 -20.26 -28.27
C LEU A 230 20.67 -19.60 -27.12
N THR A 231 19.52 -18.99 -27.37
CA THR A 231 18.74 -18.03 -26.55
C THR A 231 18.87 -16.57 -27.01
N PRO A 232 17.83 -15.74 -26.79
CA PRO A 232 17.86 -14.31 -27.11
C PRO A 232 18.99 -13.53 -26.42
N HIS A 233 19.27 -13.85 -25.15
CA HIS A 233 20.26 -13.12 -24.36
C HIS A 233 21.69 -13.23 -24.95
N ILE A 234 22.11 -14.43 -25.37
CA ILE A 234 23.41 -14.61 -26.02
C ILE A 234 23.41 -13.96 -27.40
N THR A 235 22.34 -14.13 -28.16
CA THR A 235 22.24 -13.57 -29.52
C THR A 235 22.38 -12.05 -29.48
N ARG A 236 21.72 -11.38 -28.52
CA ARG A 236 21.90 -9.94 -28.31
C ARG A 236 23.32 -9.59 -27.89
N LYS A 237 23.93 -10.30 -26.93
CA LYS A 237 25.32 -10.02 -26.54
C LYS A 237 26.32 -10.20 -27.68
N LEU A 238 26.12 -11.21 -28.54
CA LEU A 238 26.91 -11.39 -29.77
C LEU A 238 26.70 -10.22 -30.73
N LEU A 239 25.47 -9.73 -30.86
CA LEU A 239 25.15 -8.60 -31.73
C LEU A 239 25.70 -7.27 -31.18
N ASP A 240 25.62 -7.04 -29.87
CA ASP A 240 26.15 -5.85 -29.19
C ASP A 240 27.68 -5.78 -29.33
N LEU A 241 28.38 -6.92 -29.19
CA LEU A 241 29.81 -7.01 -29.50
C LEU A 241 30.14 -6.61 -30.93
N ALA A 242 29.31 -7.06 -31.86
CA ALA A 242 29.53 -6.83 -33.27
C ALA A 242 29.15 -5.40 -33.72
N ARG A 243 28.23 -4.73 -33.01
CA ARG A 243 27.91 -3.30 -33.18
C ARG A 243 28.97 -2.38 -32.57
N ALA A 244 29.54 -2.77 -31.43
CA ALA A 244 30.55 -2.00 -30.73
C ALA A 244 31.90 -1.93 -31.48
N THR A 245 32.07 -2.74 -32.52
CA THR A 245 33.38 -2.97 -33.15
C THR A 245 33.35 -2.62 -34.63
N LYS A 246 34.32 -1.80 -35.08
CA LYS A 246 34.56 -1.62 -36.52
C LYS A 246 35.07 -2.96 -37.05
N PRO A 247 34.52 -3.49 -38.16
CA PRO A 247 35.00 -4.75 -38.71
C PRO A 247 36.51 -4.64 -38.96
N PRO A 248 37.30 -5.65 -38.57
CA PRO A 248 38.73 -5.65 -38.88
C PRO A 248 38.89 -5.48 -40.38
N THR A 249 39.87 -4.67 -40.80
CA THR A 249 40.20 -4.58 -42.22
C THR A 249 40.43 -6.01 -42.73
N PRO A 250 39.94 -6.38 -43.93
CA PRO A 250 40.15 -7.71 -44.45
C PRO A 250 41.66 -7.89 -44.71
N VAL A 251 42.34 -8.49 -43.75
CA VAL A 251 43.75 -8.83 -43.79
C VAL A 251 43.77 -10.35 -43.84
N ALA A 252 44.40 -10.92 -44.87
CA ALA A 252 44.50 -12.37 -44.99
C ALA A 252 45.64 -12.95 -44.14
N ASN A 253 46.55 -12.11 -43.65
CA ASN A 253 47.58 -12.54 -42.74
C ASN A 253 47.00 -12.76 -41.33
N ILE A 254 46.83 -14.04 -40.97
CA ILE A 254 46.28 -14.49 -39.69
C ILE A 254 47.08 -13.92 -38.50
N ASP A 255 48.40 -13.76 -38.61
CA ASP A 255 49.24 -13.25 -37.52
C ASP A 255 48.96 -11.77 -37.22
N LEU A 256 48.62 -10.99 -38.25
CA LEU A 256 48.14 -9.61 -38.10
C LEU A 256 46.74 -9.53 -37.47
N ILE A 257 45.90 -10.55 -37.68
CA ILE A 257 44.56 -10.61 -37.05
C ILE A 257 44.69 -11.06 -35.59
N LEU A 258 45.54 -12.03 -35.30
CA LEU A 258 45.80 -12.51 -33.93
C LEU A 258 46.50 -11.46 -33.05
N SER A 259 47.30 -10.58 -33.66
CA SER A 259 47.90 -9.42 -32.98
C SER A 259 47.00 -8.18 -32.97
N SER A 260 45.77 -8.29 -33.47
CA SER A 260 44.82 -7.18 -33.48
C SER A 260 44.49 -6.74 -32.05
N PRO A 261 44.45 -5.43 -31.77
CA PRO A 261 44.05 -4.90 -30.46
C PRO A 261 42.65 -5.34 -30.04
N PHE A 262 41.82 -5.81 -30.99
CA PHE A 262 40.49 -6.35 -30.76
C PHE A 262 40.47 -7.66 -29.93
N LEU A 263 41.45 -8.55 -30.15
CA LEU A 263 41.56 -9.84 -29.43
C LEU A 263 42.38 -9.70 -28.14
N SER A 264 42.98 -8.53 -27.91
CA SER A 264 43.79 -8.26 -26.72
C SER A 264 42.98 -8.47 -25.44
N SER A 265 43.61 -9.09 -24.43
CA SER A 265 43.06 -9.27 -23.09
C SER A 265 42.76 -7.97 -22.36
N THR A 266 43.39 -6.88 -22.78
CA THR A 266 43.19 -5.54 -22.20
C THR A 266 42.13 -4.71 -22.90
N SER A 267 41.57 -5.19 -24.01
CA SER A 267 40.51 -4.47 -24.73
C SER A 267 39.11 -4.86 -24.22
N ASP A 268 38.19 -3.90 -24.20
CA ASP A 268 36.79 -4.14 -23.80
C ASP A 268 36.13 -5.23 -24.67
N SER A 269 36.42 -5.23 -25.98
CA SER A 269 35.94 -6.25 -26.94
C SER A 269 36.52 -7.64 -26.64
N GLY A 270 37.81 -7.73 -26.34
CA GLY A 270 38.47 -8.99 -26.01
C GLY A 270 38.00 -9.56 -24.68
N GLN A 271 37.73 -8.71 -23.67
CA GLN A 271 37.17 -9.15 -22.40
C GLN A 271 35.74 -9.67 -22.56
N ALA A 272 34.90 -8.95 -23.30
CA ALA A 272 33.52 -9.33 -23.51
C ALA A 272 33.38 -10.61 -24.38
N LEU A 273 34.28 -10.84 -25.35
CA LEU A 273 34.36 -12.11 -26.07
C LEU A 273 34.73 -13.29 -25.15
N ARG A 274 35.71 -13.11 -24.26
CA ARG A 274 36.07 -14.14 -23.27
C ARG A 274 34.93 -14.41 -22.30
N GLN A 275 34.21 -13.37 -21.86
CA GLN A 275 33.02 -13.53 -21.02
C GLN A 275 31.91 -14.31 -21.72
N LEU A 276 31.66 -14.06 -23.00
CA LEU A 276 30.71 -14.83 -23.79
C LEU A 276 31.14 -16.28 -23.97
N ALA A 277 32.39 -16.51 -24.31
CA ALA A 277 32.93 -17.85 -24.47
C ALA A 277 32.85 -18.63 -23.15
N LYS A 278 33.13 -17.98 -22.01
CA LYS A 278 32.93 -18.53 -20.66
C LYS A 278 31.46 -18.83 -20.37
N LEU A 279 30.53 -17.93 -20.72
CA LEU A 279 29.09 -18.18 -20.55
C LEU A 279 28.61 -19.39 -21.37
N LEU A 280 29.10 -19.53 -22.61
CA LEU A 280 28.75 -20.64 -23.50
C LEU A 280 29.33 -21.99 -23.07
N THR A 281 30.32 -22.02 -22.19
CA THR A 281 31.02 -23.25 -21.78
C THR A 281 30.77 -23.61 -20.31
N THR A 282 30.31 -22.65 -19.50
CA THR A 282 29.96 -22.88 -18.09
C THR A 282 28.49 -23.26 -17.91
N ASN A 283 28.17 -23.91 -16.79
CA ASN A 283 26.79 -24.12 -16.39
C ASN A 283 26.26 -22.85 -15.71
N SER A 284 25.14 -22.33 -16.18
CA SER A 284 24.48 -21.16 -15.61
C SER A 284 22.97 -21.35 -15.59
N ALA A 285 22.37 -21.02 -14.45
CA ALA A 285 20.92 -20.95 -14.30
C ALA A 285 20.59 -19.57 -13.72
N THR A 286 20.37 -18.60 -14.59
CA THR A 286 20.01 -17.22 -14.25
C THR A 286 18.69 -16.85 -14.93
N PRO A 287 18.00 -15.79 -14.47
CA PRO A 287 16.75 -15.34 -15.10
C PRO A 287 16.87 -15.05 -16.59
N CYS A 288 18.03 -14.63 -17.10
CA CYS A 288 18.23 -14.32 -18.51
C CYS A 288 18.81 -15.51 -19.31
N PHE A 289 19.33 -16.53 -18.64
CA PHE A 289 20.14 -17.56 -19.29
C PHE A 289 20.13 -18.88 -18.52
N ILE A 290 19.55 -19.91 -19.16
CA ILE A 290 19.59 -21.31 -18.74
C ILE A 290 20.51 -22.04 -19.70
N TRP A 291 21.61 -22.57 -19.19
CA TRP A 291 22.61 -23.25 -20.00
C TRP A 291 23.33 -24.30 -19.17
N ASP A 292 23.19 -25.55 -19.57
CA ASP A 292 23.83 -26.67 -18.91
C ASP A 292 24.57 -27.56 -19.93
N ASN A 293 25.29 -28.56 -19.41
CA ASN A 293 25.96 -29.57 -20.22
C ASN A 293 24.99 -30.27 -21.19
N GLN A 294 23.70 -30.39 -20.83
CA GLN A 294 22.69 -31.03 -21.66
C GLN A 294 22.28 -30.14 -22.85
N CYS A 295 22.07 -28.83 -22.64
CA CYS A 295 21.81 -27.85 -23.71
C CYS A 295 22.97 -27.83 -24.70
N ARG A 296 24.22 -27.82 -24.20
CA ARG A 296 25.42 -27.88 -25.05
C ARG A 296 25.46 -29.16 -25.86
N ALA A 297 25.28 -30.32 -25.24
CA ALA A 297 25.30 -31.60 -25.95
C ALA A 297 24.20 -31.70 -27.02
N GLN A 298 23.00 -31.18 -26.72
CA GLN A 298 21.89 -31.12 -27.68
C GLN A 298 22.20 -30.21 -28.87
N LEU A 299 22.72 -29.01 -28.61
CA LEU A 299 23.10 -28.08 -29.66
C LEU A 299 24.26 -28.61 -30.51
N THR A 300 25.33 -29.13 -29.89
CA THR A 300 26.45 -29.71 -30.63
C THR A 300 26.00 -30.88 -31.49
N GLY A 301 25.16 -31.78 -30.96
CA GLY A 301 24.59 -32.88 -31.74
C GLY A 301 23.71 -32.41 -32.91
N PHE A 302 22.91 -31.35 -32.71
CA PHE A 302 22.15 -30.73 -33.79
C PHE A 302 23.05 -30.11 -34.86
N LEU A 303 24.08 -29.36 -34.44
CA LEU A 303 25.04 -28.75 -35.36
C LEU A 303 25.83 -29.79 -36.14
N ASP A 304 26.29 -30.87 -35.51
CA ASP A 304 27.00 -31.94 -36.20
C ASP A 304 26.11 -32.65 -37.24
N ASN A 305 24.82 -32.81 -36.95
CA ASN A 305 23.85 -33.32 -37.92
C ASN A 305 23.64 -32.35 -39.10
N GLN A 306 23.49 -31.04 -38.83
CA GLN A 306 23.34 -30.02 -39.87
C GLN A 306 24.60 -29.90 -40.74
N VAL A 307 25.78 -29.92 -40.12
CA VAL A 307 27.07 -29.92 -40.80
C VAL A 307 27.23 -31.16 -41.67
N SER A 308 26.87 -32.34 -41.16
CA SER A 308 26.91 -33.59 -41.92
C SER A 308 25.91 -33.61 -43.08
N HIS A 309 24.72 -33.02 -42.88
CA HIS A 309 23.72 -32.86 -43.93
C HIS A 309 24.26 -31.94 -45.03
N LEU A 310 24.78 -30.76 -44.68
CA LEU A 310 25.36 -29.80 -45.61
C LEU A 310 26.48 -30.41 -46.46
N MET A 311 27.31 -31.29 -45.88
CA MET A 311 28.36 -31.98 -46.63
C MET A 311 27.82 -33.00 -47.63
N LYS A 312 26.70 -33.66 -47.31
CA LYS A 312 26.09 -34.70 -48.16
C LYS A 312 25.20 -34.13 -49.26
N THR A 313 24.30 -33.22 -48.92
CA THR A 313 23.28 -32.68 -49.85
C THR A 313 23.73 -31.38 -50.47
N GLY A 314 24.54 -30.60 -49.75
CA GLY A 314 24.98 -29.28 -50.20
C GLY A 314 24.11 -28.12 -49.73
N ASP A 315 22.99 -28.41 -49.06
CA ASP A 315 21.99 -27.42 -48.64
C ASP A 315 21.74 -27.49 -47.13
N VAL A 316 21.35 -26.35 -46.55
CA VAL A 316 21.01 -26.20 -45.12
C VAL A 316 19.53 -26.50 -44.90
N ASP A 317 19.21 -27.29 -43.88
CA ASP A 317 17.82 -27.51 -43.45
C ASP A 317 17.39 -26.45 -42.44
N PHE A 318 16.83 -25.36 -42.96
CA PHE A 318 16.31 -24.25 -42.15
C PHE A 318 15.07 -24.63 -41.34
N ASP A 319 14.29 -25.62 -41.77
CA ASP A 319 13.05 -26.01 -41.09
C ASP A 319 13.35 -26.87 -39.84
N ALA A 320 14.41 -27.68 -39.88
CA ALA A 320 14.95 -28.32 -38.69
C ALA A 320 15.47 -27.30 -37.66
N ALA A 321 16.02 -26.16 -38.10
CA ALA A 321 16.48 -25.11 -37.20
C ALA A 321 15.31 -24.32 -36.58
N LYS A 322 14.23 -24.10 -37.32
CA LYS A 322 13.00 -23.44 -36.81
C LYS A 322 12.27 -24.28 -35.76
N SER A 323 12.28 -25.60 -35.92
CA SER A 323 11.61 -26.54 -35.02
C SER A 323 12.47 -26.99 -33.84
N PHE A 324 13.74 -26.56 -33.80
CA PHE A 324 14.65 -26.89 -32.71
C PHE A 324 14.26 -26.17 -31.42
N GLU A 325 14.09 -26.95 -30.35
CA GLU A 325 13.84 -26.48 -29.00
C GLU A 325 14.64 -27.34 -28.01
N HIS A 326 15.34 -26.68 -27.08
CA HIS A 326 16.09 -27.38 -26.04
C HIS A 326 15.14 -28.05 -25.05
N LYS A 327 15.35 -29.33 -24.77
CA LYS A 327 14.50 -30.09 -23.83
C LYS A 327 14.57 -29.53 -22.40
N THR A 328 15.69 -28.89 -22.05
CA THR A 328 15.97 -28.39 -20.69
C THR A 328 15.02 -27.26 -20.27
N PHE A 329 14.60 -26.41 -21.20
CA PHE A 329 13.66 -25.31 -20.93
C PHE A 329 12.43 -25.38 -21.84
N GLN A 330 12.12 -26.56 -22.36
CA GLN A 330 10.92 -26.80 -23.16
C GLN A 330 9.66 -26.59 -22.30
N GLY A 331 8.84 -25.62 -22.70
CA GLY A 331 7.64 -25.22 -21.96
C GLY A 331 7.88 -24.26 -20.79
N GLU A 332 9.10 -23.75 -20.61
CA GLU A 332 9.34 -22.59 -19.74
C GLU A 332 8.76 -21.33 -20.37
N LEU A 333 8.29 -20.42 -19.52
CA LEU A 333 7.82 -19.13 -19.97
C LEU A 333 9.00 -18.16 -20.15
N LEU A 334 9.33 -17.88 -21.42
CA LEU A 334 10.26 -16.84 -21.83
C LEU A 334 9.48 -15.61 -22.32
N VAL A 335 9.60 -14.50 -21.61
CA VAL A 335 9.01 -13.20 -22.02
C VAL A 335 10.15 -12.21 -22.23
N GLY A 336 10.26 -11.69 -23.45
CA GLY A 336 11.45 -10.94 -23.88
C GLY A 336 12.68 -11.85 -23.83
N GLU A 337 13.64 -11.52 -22.97
CA GLU A 337 14.87 -12.31 -22.74
C GLU A 337 14.86 -13.06 -21.39
N ILE A 338 13.75 -13.05 -20.65
CA ILE A 338 13.73 -13.46 -19.24
C ILE A 338 12.84 -14.68 -19.01
N PHE A 339 13.41 -15.70 -18.39
CA PHE A 339 12.73 -16.86 -17.85
C PHE A 339 11.99 -16.48 -16.56
N VAL A 340 10.69 -16.25 -16.69
CA VAL A 340 9.83 -15.69 -15.64
C VAL A 340 9.87 -16.52 -14.35
N ARG A 341 9.87 -17.85 -14.47
CA ARG A 341 9.92 -18.76 -13.31
C ARG A 341 11.19 -18.62 -12.48
N ILE A 342 12.34 -18.45 -13.14
CA ILE A 342 13.64 -18.29 -12.46
C ILE A 342 13.74 -16.89 -11.86
N PHE A 343 13.26 -15.89 -12.58
CA PHE A 343 13.17 -14.53 -12.05
C PHE A 343 12.35 -14.46 -10.76
N ASN A 344 11.19 -15.12 -10.70
CA ASN A 344 10.38 -15.13 -9.48
C ASN A 344 11.08 -15.79 -8.28
N LYS A 345 11.96 -16.78 -8.52
CA LYS A 345 12.81 -17.37 -7.48
C LYS A 345 13.96 -16.45 -7.06
N GLN A 346 14.39 -15.53 -7.92
CA GLN A 346 15.50 -14.61 -7.71
C GLN A 346 15.08 -13.16 -8.04
N PRO A 347 14.15 -12.56 -7.27
CA PRO A 347 13.52 -11.28 -7.62
C PRO A 347 14.45 -10.06 -7.50
N THR A 348 15.62 -10.23 -6.87
CA THR A 348 16.66 -9.21 -6.72
C THR A 348 17.71 -9.25 -7.82
N PHE A 349 17.59 -10.17 -8.79
CA PHE A 349 18.54 -10.28 -9.88
C PHE A 349 18.52 -9.01 -10.76
N PRO A 350 19.68 -8.40 -11.04
CA PRO A 350 19.78 -7.19 -11.86
C PRO A 350 19.42 -7.49 -13.32
N ILE A 351 18.35 -6.87 -13.81
CA ILE A 351 17.90 -6.94 -15.21
C ILE A 351 18.48 -5.72 -15.94
N ASP A 352 19.05 -5.95 -17.14
CA ASP A 352 19.63 -4.89 -17.98
C ASP A 352 18.61 -3.79 -18.33
N ASN A 353 17.40 -4.17 -18.77
CA ASN A 353 16.32 -3.26 -19.14
C ASN A 353 14.98 -3.64 -18.46
N PRO A 354 14.74 -3.25 -17.20
CA PRO A 354 13.53 -3.62 -16.49
C PRO A 354 12.26 -2.97 -17.07
N LYS A 355 12.39 -1.79 -17.70
CA LYS A 355 11.25 -1.07 -18.33
C LYS A 355 10.68 -1.82 -19.52
N SER A 356 11.52 -2.31 -20.44
CA SER A 356 11.05 -3.08 -21.60
C SER A 356 10.43 -4.40 -21.16
N PHE A 357 10.99 -5.05 -20.14
CA PHE A 357 10.46 -6.29 -19.60
C PHE A 357 9.01 -6.14 -19.08
N VAL A 358 8.68 -5.04 -18.39
CA VAL A 358 7.29 -4.77 -17.96
C VAL A 358 6.34 -4.62 -19.15
N ILE A 359 6.76 -3.90 -20.19
CA ILE A 359 5.95 -3.75 -21.42
C ILE A 359 5.74 -5.12 -22.08
N ASP A 360 6.78 -5.94 -22.16
CA ASP A 360 6.72 -7.27 -22.76
C ASP A 360 5.80 -8.20 -21.95
N LEU A 361 5.84 -8.13 -20.61
CA LEU A 361 4.91 -8.83 -19.72
C LEU A 361 3.46 -8.40 -19.96
N PHE A 362 3.17 -7.10 -20.05
CA PHE A 362 1.81 -6.63 -20.37
C PHE A 362 1.36 -7.03 -21.77
N ARG A 363 2.27 -7.03 -22.76
CA ARG A 363 1.96 -7.50 -24.12
C ARG A 363 1.61 -8.99 -24.11
N TYR A 364 2.37 -9.80 -23.37
CA TYR A 364 2.10 -11.22 -23.17
C TYR A 364 0.74 -11.44 -22.48
N LEU A 365 0.49 -10.76 -21.35
CA LEU A 365 -0.80 -10.84 -20.65
C LEU A 365 -1.96 -10.48 -21.57
N LYS A 366 -1.89 -9.35 -22.30
CA LYS A 366 -2.95 -8.92 -23.22
C LYS A 366 -3.26 -9.97 -24.29
N LYS A 367 -2.23 -10.61 -24.84
CA LYS A 367 -2.38 -11.64 -25.89
C LYS A 367 -2.98 -12.92 -25.32
N GLU A 368 -2.45 -13.42 -24.23
CA GLU A 368 -2.81 -14.72 -23.67
C GLU A 368 -4.14 -14.70 -22.90
N LEU A 369 -4.52 -13.58 -22.29
CA LEU A 369 -5.82 -13.42 -21.62
C LEU A 369 -7.01 -13.65 -22.58
N ALA A 370 -6.86 -13.33 -23.87
CA ALA A 370 -7.89 -13.59 -24.88
C ALA A 370 -8.11 -15.09 -25.14
N HIS A 371 -7.12 -15.93 -24.83
CA HIS A 371 -7.12 -17.37 -25.07
C HIS A 371 -7.51 -18.18 -23.82
N LEU A 372 -7.87 -17.51 -22.73
CA LEU A 372 -8.33 -18.19 -21.52
C LEU A 372 -9.63 -18.97 -21.82
N PRO A 373 -9.70 -20.27 -21.46
CA PRO A 373 -10.90 -21.05 -21.66
C PRO A 373 -12.04 -20.47 -20.82
N ARG A 374 -13.14 -20.06 -21.46
CA ARG A 374 -14.38 -19.69 -20.78
C ARG A 374 -15.06 -20.97 -20.31
N VAL A 375 -14.84 -21.36 -19.07
CA VAL A 375 -15.44 -22.58 -18.51
C VAL A 375 -16.89 -22.26 -18.11
N PRO A 376 -17.90 -23.00 -18.62
CA PRO A 376 -19.31 -22.80 -18.24
C PRO A 376 -19.64 -23.27 -16.81
N ASP A 377 -18.77 -24.07 -16.18
CA ASP A 377 -19.02 -24.73 -14.89
C ASP A 377 -18.33 -24.06 -13.67
N GLY A 378 -17.79 -22.84 -13.82
CA GLY A 378 -17.25 -22.05 -12.69
C GLY A 378 -15.98 -22.59 -12.01
N HIS A 379 -15.47 -23.75 -12.41
CA HIS A 379 -14.20 -24.29 -11.91
C HIS A 379 -13.02 -23.88 -12.83
N PRO A 380 -11.94 -23.32 -12.27
CA PRO A 380 -10.77 -22.97 -13.07
C PRO A 380 -10.07 -24.23 -13.57
N THR A 381 -10.03 -24.43 -14.89
CA THR A 381 -9.11 -25.44 -15.47
C THR A 381 -7.68 -24.97 -15.24
N THR A 382 -6.93 -25.67 -14.38
CA THR A 382 -5.48 -25.48 -14.18
C THR A 382 -4.74 -25.94 -15.42
N THR A 383 -4.60 -25.02 -16.38
CA THR A 383 -3.80 -25.22 -17.59
C THR A 383 -2.42 -24.61 -17.39
N LYS A 384 -1.44 -25.07 -18.18
CA LYS A 384 -0.10 -24.45 -18.23
C LYS A 384 -0.18 -22.93 -18.48
N LEU A 385 -1.17 -22.50 -19.27
CA LEU A 385 -1.42 -21.09 -19.57
C LEU A 385 -1.77 -20.28 -18.31
N VAL A 386 -2.63 -20.80 -17.44
CA VAL A 386 -3.01 -20.12 -16.18
C VAL A 386 -1.80 -19.94 -15.28
N HIS A 387 -0.97 -20.98 -15.11
CA HIS A 387 0.27 -20.87 -14.35
C HIS A 387 1.28 -19.89 -14.96
N HIS A 388 1.36 -19.81 -16.28
CA HIS A 388 2.20 -18.83 -16.98
C HIS A 388 1.71 -17.39 -16.74
N LEU A 389 0.39 -17.16 -16.78
CA LEU A 389 -0.21 -15.85 -16.49
C LEU A 389 0.02 -15.46 -15.02
N GLU A 390 -0.20 -16.37 -14.08
CA GLU A 390 0.08 -16.16 -12.64
C GLU A 390 1.55 -15.83 -12.39
N SER A 391 2.46 -16.59 -13.00
CA SER A 391 3.91 -16.35 -12.90
C SER A 391 4.31 -14.99 -13.48
N SER A 392 3.64 -14.57 -14.56
CA SER A 392 3.88 -13.25 -15.19
C SER A 392 3.43 -12.10 -14.28
N LEU A 393 2.28 -12.24 -13.60
CA LEU A 393 1.81 -11.24 -12.63
C LEU A 393 2.72 -11.18 -11.41
N GLU A 394 3.21 -12.32 -10.92
CA GLU A 394 4.20 -12.36 -9.84
C GLU A 394 5.52 -11.68 -10.26
N ALA A 395 5.96 -11.87 -11.51
CA ALA A 395 7.12 -11.16 -12.04
C ALA A 395 6.89 -9.66 -12.11
N LEU A 396 5.72 -9.20 -12.58
CA LEU A 396 5.36 -7.77 -12.59
C LEU A 396 5.42 -7.16 -11.18
N ARG A 397 4.87 -7.85 -10.18
CA ARG A 397 4.92 -7.44 -8.77
C ARG A 397 6.37 -7.33 -8.29
N ASN A 398 7.20 -8.32 -8.61
CA ASN A 398 8.60 -8.35 -8.18
C ASN A 398 9.40 -7.22 -8.84
N VAL A 399 9.22 -6.97 -10.15
CA VAL A 399 9.89 -5.86 -10.84
C VAL A 399 9.47 -4.52 -10.25
N GLY A 400 8.17 -4.30 -10.01
CA GLY A 400 7.66 -3.06 -9.42
C GLY A 400 8.12 -2.80 -7.98
N ARG A 401 8.51 -3.86 -7.24
CA ARG A 401 9.10 -3.72 -5.89
C ARG A 401 10.61 -3.53 -5.91
N SER A 402 11.32 -4.21 -6.82
CA SER A 402 12.78 -4.21 -6.88
C SER A 402 13.35 -2.98 -7.59
N TYR A 403 12.63 -2.39 -8.55
CA TYR A 403 13.11 -1.28 -9.37
C TYR A 403 12.19 -0.06 -9.28
N ALA A 404 12.69 1.03 -8.69
CA ALA A 404 11.95 2.28 -8.60
C ALA A 404 11.82 2.96 -9.99
N GLY A 405 10.66 3.57 -10.26
CA GLY A 405 10.36 4.29 -11.49
C GLY A 405 9.93 3.39 -12.66
N VAL A 406 9.91 2.07 -12.48
CA VAL A 406 9.39 1.13 -13.49
C VAL A 406 7.86 1.09 -13.48
N GLU A 407 7.23 1.42 -12.35
CA GLU A 407 5.78 1.49 -12.20
C GLU A 407 5.11 2.46 -13.19
N LEU A 408 5.84 3.48 -13.66
CA LEU A 408 5.36 4.41 -14.70
C LEU A 408 5.09 3.71 -16.04
N GLN A 409 5.72 2.56 -16.31
CA GLN A 409 5.43 1.77 -17.51
C GLN A 409 4.09 1.02 -17.42
N CYS A 410 3.43 1.00 -16.27
CA CYS A 410 2.10 0.41 -16.10
C CYS A 410 0.98 1.35 -16.58
N ILE A 411 1.28 2.64 -16.80
CA ILE A 411 0.33 3.65 -17.28
C ILE A 411 -0.22 3.21 -18.65
N GLY A 412 -1.54 3.26 -18.81
CA GLY A 412 -2.27 2.77 -19.99
C GLY A 412 -2.54 1.27 -20.01
N HIS A 413 -1.98 0.49 -19.07
CA HIS A 413 -2.16 -0.95 -18.99
C HIS A 413 -3.09 -1.40 -17.84
N PHE A 414 -3.56 -0.50 -16.98
CA PHE A 414 -4.49 -0.82 -15.89
C PHE A 414 -5.79 -1.52 -16.33
N PRO A 415 -6.40 -1.23 -17.50
CA PRO A 415 -7.57 -1.98 -17.96
C PRO A 415 -7.35 -3.49 -18.06
N ILE A 416 -6.11 -3.93 -18.31
CA ILE A 416 -5.74 -5.35 -18.33
C ILE A 416 -5.82 -5.93 -16.92
N LEU A 417 -5.23 -5.24 -15.93
CA LEU A 417 -5.24 -5.69 -14.52
C LEU A 417 -6.65 -5.70 -13.95
N PHE A 418 -7.44 -4.64 -14.16
CA PHE A 418 -8.83 -4.61 -13.72
C PHE A 418 -9.70 -5.63 -14.48
N GLY A 419 -9.41 -5.90 -15.75
CA GLY A 419 -10.07 -6.98 -16.50
C GLY A 419 -9.84 -8.36 -15.90
N ILE A 420 -8.64 -8.63 -15.34
CA ILE A 420 -8.35 -9.86 -14.60
C ILE A 420 -9.20 -9.96 -13.32
N LEU A 421 -9.39 -8.84 -12.61
CA LEU A 421 -10.21 -8.80 -11.39
C LEU A 421 -11.68 -9.20 -11.65
N GLU A 422 -12.17 -8.95 -12.86
CA GLU A 422 -13.53 -9.28 -13.27
C GLU A 422 -13.73 -10.76 -13.67
N LEU A 423 -12.66 -11.52 -13.90
CA LEU A 423 -12.78 -12.92 -14.34
C LEU A 423 -13.42 -13.82 -13.27
N GLU A 424 -14.31 -14.73 -13.63
CA GLU A 424 -14.91 -15.65 -12.66
C GLU A 424 -14.00 -16.88 -12.42
N GLY A 425 -13.94 -17.37 -11.18
CA GLY A 425 -13.23 -18.61 -10.82
C GLY A 425 -11.71 -18.54 -10.61
N TYR A 426 -11.00 -17.53 -11.14
CA TYR A 426 -9.53 -17.43 -11.06
C TYR A 426 -9.03 -16.67 -9.82
N THR A 427 -9.21 -17.23 -8.62
CA THR A 427 -8.87 -16.57 -7.34
C THR A 427 -7.40 -16.17 -7.22
N ASP A 428 -6.48 -17.05 -7.58
CA ASP A 428 -5.04 -16.80 -7.43
C ASP A 428 -4.57 -15.69 -8.38
N MET A 429 -5.06 -15.69 -9.61
CA MET A 429 -4.76 -14.65 -10.60
C MET A 429 -5.25 -13.27 -10.15
N LYS A 430 -6.45 -13.19 -9.54
CA LYS A 430 -6.95 -11.95 -8.94
C LYS A 430 -6.05 -11.47 -7.81
N LEU A 431 -5.65 -12.37 -6.92
CA LEU A 431 -4.76 -12.03 -5.80
C LEU A 431 -3.44 -11.45 -6.33
N ARG A 432 -2.80 -12.08 -7.31
CA ARG A 432 -1.57 -11.56 -7.93
C ARG A 432 -1.78 -10.21 -8.62
N ALA A 433 -2.90 -10.00 -9.30
CA ALA A 433 -3.21 -8.71 -9.91
C ALA A 433 -3.37 -7.59 -8.87
N ILE A 434 -4.00 -7.88 -7.71
CA ILE A 434 -4.11 -6.92 -6.59
C ILE A 434 -2.73 -6.61 -6.01
N GLU A 435 -1.85 -7.60 -5.88
CA GLU A 435 -0.48 -7.36 -5.41
C GLU A 435 0.32 -6.46 -6.36
N VAL A 436 0.12 -6.59 -7.67
CA VAL A 436 0.71 -5.68 -8.68
C VAL A 436 0.13 -4.27 -8.52
N LEU A 437 -1.19 -4.14 -8.39
CA LEU A 437 -1.85 -2.85 -8.16
C LEU A 437 -1.34 -2.16 -6.89
N ASN A 438 -1.14 -2.89 -5.80
CA ASN A 438 -0.58 -2.37 -4.56
C ASN A 438 0.88 -1.88 -4.74
N ALA A 439 1.71 -2.61 -5.49
CA ALA A 439 3.07 -2.18 -5.78
C ALA A 439 3.11 -0.85 -6.55
N VAL A 440 2.19 -0.68 -7.50
CA VAL A 440 2.11 0.48 -8.41
C VAL A 440 1.38 1.68 -7.77
N ALA A 441 0.40 1.43 -6.89
CA ALA A 441 -0.42 2.46 -6.23
C ALA A 441 0.35 3.41 -5.30
N LYS A 442 1.61 3.09 -4.98
CA LYS A 442 2.51 3.98 -4.23
C LYS A 442 2.87 5.25 -5.02
N ASN A 443 2.78 5.21 -6.34
CA ASN A 443 3.12 6.34 -7.20
C ASN A 443 1.84 7.14 -7.58
N PRO A 444 1.79 8.47 -7.32
CA PRO A 444 0.60 9.27 -7.58
C PRO A 444 0.23 9.40 -9.06
N GLU A 445 1.19 9.32 -9.99
CA GLU A 445 0.90 9.38 -11.44
C GLU A 445 0.10 8.14 -11.88
N CYS A 446 0.44 6.98 -11.33
CA CYS A 446 -0.29 5.74 -11.56
C CYS A 446 -1.71 5.81 -10.99
N LEU A 447 -1.90 6.42 -9.81
CA LEU A 447 -3.24 6.64 -9.24
C LEU A 447 -4.11 7.53 -10.13
N ASN A 448 -3.54 8.58 -10.75
CA ASN A 448 -4.28 9.43 -11.67
C ASN A 448 -4.75 8.68 -12.92
N ASP A 449 -3.93 7.77 -13.46
CA ASP A 449 -4.31 6.94 -14.61
C ASP A 449 -5.34 5.85 -14.24
N ILE A 450 -5.25 5.29 -13.03
CA ILE A 450 -6.28 4.41 -12.47
C ILE A 450 -7.62 5.15 -12.39
N HIS A 451 -7.63 6.41 -11.93
CA HIS A 451 -8.83 7.24 -11.92
C HIS A 451 -9.37 7.48 -13.33
N ALA A 452 -8.50 7.79 -14.30
CA ALA A 452 -8.89 7.97 -15.69
C ALA A 452 -9.54 6.71 -16.30
N SER A 453 -9.15 5.53 -15.83
CA SER A 453 -9.71 4.24 -16.27
C SER A 453 -11.16 4.03 -15.81
N ASN A 454 -11.62 4.64 -14.72
CA ASN A 454 -12.96 4.45 -14.13
C ASN A 454 -13.35 2.99 -13.82
N LEU A 455 -12.36 2.14 -13.48
CA LEU A 455 -12.55 0.71 -13.21
C LEU A 455 -12.47 0.35 -11.71
N LEU A 456 -12.41 1.35 -10.81
CA LEU A 456 -12.23 1.11 -9.38
C LEU A 456 -13.38 0.29 -8.76
N VAL A 457 -14.58 0.40 -9.31
CA VAL A 457 -15.77 -0.35 -8.89
C VAL A 457 -15.52 -1.85 -8.88
N GLY A 458 -14.82 -2.38 -9.90
CA GLY A 458 -14.49 -3.80 -9.99
C GLY A 458 -13.64 -4.27 -8.81
N ALA A 459 -12.69 -3.45 -8.35
CA ALA A 459 -11.88 -3.75 -7.17
C ALA A 459 -12.67 -3.62 -5.86
N VAL A 460 -13.61 -2.68 -5.75
CA VAL A 460 -14.47 -2.52 -4.56
C VAL A 460 -15.37 -3.75 -4.38
N MET A 461 -15.92 -4.29 -5.46
CA MET A 461 -16.77 -5.49 -5.39
C MET A 461 -16.01 -6.74 -4.89
N LEU A 462 -14.67 -6.75 -4.98
CA LEU A 462 -13.84 -7.86 -4.49
C LEU A 462 -13.87 -8.02 -2.97
N PHE A 463 -14.24 -6.97 -2.21
CA PHE A 463 -14.47 -7.10 -0.77
C PHE A 463 -15.51 -8.18 -0.46
N ARG A 464 -16.50 -8.40 -1.34
CA ARG A 464 -17.48 -9.47 -1.16
C ARG A 464 -17.07 -10.78 -1.82
N SER A 465 -16.52 -10.73 -3.03
CA SER A 465 -16.24 -11.95 -3.79
C SER A 465 -14.96 -12.67 -3.37
N LEU A 466 -14.01 -12.00 -2.71
CA LEU A 466 -12.70 -12.58 -2.38
C LEU A 466 -12.20 -12.21 -0.97
N PRO A 467 -12.69 -12.88 0.09
CA PRO A 467 -12.26 -12.64 1.46
C PRO A 467 -10.76 -12.84 1.71
N ILE A 468 -10.14 -13.78 1.00
CA ILE A 468 -8.70 -14.10 1.11
C ILE A 468 -7.82 -12.89 0.75
N ALA A 469 -8.30 -12.01 -0.13
CA ALA A 469 -7.54 -10.84 -0.59
C ALA A 469 -7.81 -9.57 0.23
N HIS A 470 -8.59 -9.63 1.32
CA HIS A 470 -8.97 -8.43 2.09
C HIS A 470 -7.77 -7.59 2.52
N LEU A 471 -6.70 -8.18 3.07
CA LEU A 471 -5.51 -7.41 3.46
C LEU A 471 -4.86 -6.69 2.28
N SER A 472 -4.65 -7.38 1.16
CA SER A 472 -4.04 -6.79 -0.03
C SER A 472 -4.93 -5.71 -0.67
N LEU A 473 -6.25 -5.89 -0.63
CA LEU A 473 -7.22 -4.89 -1.07
C LEU A 473 -7.21 -3.66 -0.16
N LEU A 474 -7.21 -3.85 1.15
CA LEU A 474 -7.15 -2.75 2.12
C LEU A 474 -5.84 -1.97 1.96
N GLU A 475 -4.70 -2.64 1.78
CA GLU A 475 -3.43 -1.96 1.48
C GLU A 475 -3.51 -1.14 0.18
N PHE A 476 -4.09 -1.68 -0.88
CA PHE A 476 -4.31 -0.93 -2.13
C PHE A 476 -5.20 0.30 -1.88
N PHE A 477 -6.35 0.14 -1.21
CA PHE A 477 -7.27 1.24 -0.92
C PHE A 477 -6.69 2.29 0.03
N ALA A 478 -5.77 1.91 0.93
CA ALA A 478 -5.06 2.86 1.78
C ALA A 478 -4.23 3.88 0.97
N HIS A 479 -3.70 3.48 -0.20
CA HIS A 479 -3.04 4.38 -1.13
C HIS A 479 -4.05 5.16 -1.98
N VAL A 480 -5.11 4.52 -2.47
CA VAL A 480 -6.19 5.13 -3.29
C VAL A 480 -6.88 6.31 -2.57
N VAL A 481 -7.15 6.17 -1.26
CA VAL A 481 -7.85 7.19 -0.45
C VAL A 481 -7.04 8.49 -0.31
N THR A 482 -5.73 8.47 -0.57
CA THR A 482 -4.89 9.68 -0.53
C THR A 482 -5.27 10.70 -1.62
N LEU A 483 -5.83 10.23 -2.75
CA LEU A 483 -6.28 11.09 -3.84
C LEU A 483 -7.78 11.39 -3.70
N ASN A 484 -8.16 12.67 -3.60
CA ASN A 484 -9.56 13.09 -3.41
C ASN A 484 -10.52 12.57 -4.50
N ALA A 485 -10.05 12.50 -5.76
CA ALA A 485 -10.88 12.05 -6.88
C ALA A 485 -11.24 10.57 -6.77
N LEU A 486 -10.26 9.72 -6.40
CA LEU A 486 -10.47 8.30 -6.16
C LEU A 486 -11.24 8.03 -4.86
N LEU A 487 -11.03 8.82 -3.80
CA LEU A 487 -11.85 8.73 -2.59
C LEU A 487 -13.33 9.00 -2.90
N LYS A 488 -13.62 9.99 -3.75
CA LYS A 488 -14.99 10.28 -4.20
C LYS A 488 -15.58 9.08 -4.98
N GLU A 489 -14.78 8.47 -5.84
CA GLU A 489 -15.17 7.27 -6.60
C GLU A 489 -15.42 6.07 -5.66
N LEU A 490 -14.55 5.84 -4.67
CA LEU A 490 -14.71 4.81 -3.64
C LEU A 490 -16.02 4.99 -2.87
N VAL A 491 -16.34 6.21 -2.44
CA VAL A 491 -17.60 6.51 -1.74
C VAL A 491 -18.81 6.23 -2.63
N TYR A 492 -18.78 6.64 -3.90
CA TYR A 492 -19.85 6.34 -4.84
C TYR A 492 -19.94 4.86 -5.23
N ALA A 493 -18.84 4.12 -5.17
CA ALA A 493 -18.81 2.68 -5.39
C ALA A 493 -19.30 1.88 -4.16
N GLY A 494 -19.74 2.53 -3.09
CA GLY A 494 -20.19 1.86 -1.86
C GLY A 494 -19.05 1.38 -0.97
N GLY A 495 -17.82 1.86 -1.14
CA GLY A 495 -16.67 1.42 -0.36
C GLY A 495 -16.87 1.53 1.16
N LEU A 496 -17.61 2.54 1.63
CA LEU A 496 -17.89 2.72 3.06
C LEU A 496 -18.72 1.57 3.66
N ILE A 497 -19.73 1.07 2.95
CA ILE A 497 -20.57 -0.04 3.44
C ILE A 497 -19.78 -1.36 3.44
N TYR A 498 -18.92 -1.58 2.45
CA TYR A 498 -18.05 -2.77 2.42
C TYR A 498 -16.99 -2.72 3.52
N LEU A 499 -16.41 -1.56 3.83
CA LEU A 499 -15.49 -1.41 4.96
C LEU A 499 -16.20 -1.66 6.29
N LEU A 500 -17.43 -1.17 6.47
CA LEU A 500 -18.24 -1.47 7.65
C LEU A 500 -18.55 -2.98 7.74
N GLU A 501 -18.92 -3.61 6.62
CA GLU A 501 -19.15 -5.04 6.57
C GLU A 501 -17.92 -5.82 7.02
N VAL A 502 -16.73 -5.48 6.49
CA VAL A 502 -15.46 -6.09 6.89
C VAL A 502 -15.18 -5.91 8.38
N ILE A 503 -15.49 -4.75 8.97
CA ILE A 503 -15.35 -4.51 10.42
C ILE A 503 -16.30 -5.39 11.23
N THR A 504 -17.56 -5.54 10.78
CA THR A 504 -18.58 -6.30 11.50
C THR A 504 -18.46 -7.82 11.33
N ALA A 505 -18.01 -8.30 10.16
CA ALA A 505 -18.07 -9.71 9.78
C ALA A 505 -16.72 -10.44 9.82
N SER A 506 -15.59 -9.73 9.77
CA SER A 506 -14.28 -10.38 9.74
C SER A 506 -13.86 -10.88 11.13
N GLU A 507 -13.48 -12.15 11.22
CA GLU A 507 -12.90 -12.74 12.44
C GLU A 507 -11.44 -12.35 12.64
N VAL A 508 -10.76 -11.86 11.59
CA VAL A 508 -9.32 -11.55 11.63
C VAL A 508 -9.13 -10.12 12.16
N PRO A 509 -8.48 -9.93 13.33
CA PRO A 509 -8.37 -8.62 13.95
C PRO A 509 -7.51 -7.65 13.13
N GLU A 510 -6.54 -8.14 12.35
CA GLU A 510 -5.69 -7.31 11.49
C GLU A 510 -6.47 -6.69 10.32
N VAL A 511 -7.38 -7.45 9.71
CA VAL A 511 -8.26 -6.99 8.63
C VAL A 511 -9.18 -5.87 9.16
N ARG A 512 -9.79 -6.07 10.33
CA ARG A 512 -10.61 -5.03 10.98
C ARG A 512 -9.79 -3.78 11.29
N ARG A 513 -8.57 -3.92 11.83
CA ARG A 513 -7.67 -2.78 12.11
C ARG A 513 -7.35 -1.98 10.86
N SER A 514 -7.00 -2.66 9.78
CA SER A 514 -6.68 -2.01 8.51
C SER A 514 -7.91 -1.31 7.89
N ALA A 515 -9.11 -1.91 7.98
CA ALA A 515 -10.34 -1.26 7.55
C ALA A 515 -10.66 0.02 8.36
N VAL A 516 -10.45 -0.01 9.68
CA VAL A 516 -10.63 1.17 10.55
C VAL A 516 -9.59 2.26 10.22
N ASP A 517 -8.34 1.90 9.95
CA ASP A 517 -7.30 2.86 9.54
C ASP A 517 -7.69 3.58 8.24
N ILE A 518 -8.24 2.86 7.25
CA ILE A 518 -8.74 3.45 6.01
C ILE A 518 -9.91 4.40 6.29
N LEU A 519 -10.87 4.03 7.14
CA LEU A 519 -11.97 4.93 7.52
C LEU A 519 -11.46 6.18 8.25
N SER A 520 -10.43 6.05 9.09
CA SER A 520 -9.78 7.18 9.76
C SER A 520 -9.18 8.15 8.74
N ARG A 521 -8.43 7.64 7.75
CA ARG A 521 -7.90 8.45 6.63
C ARG A 521 -9.00 9.10 5.80
N CYS A 522 -10.10 8.40 5.55
CA CYS A 522 -11.28 8.95 4.89
C CYS A 522 -11.89 10.13 5.67
N LEU A 523 -11.99 10.01 7.00
CA LEU A 523 -12.54 11.04 7.90
C LEU A 523 -11.60 12.24 8.09
N ALA A 524 -10.29 12.01 8.03
CA ALA A 524 -9.27 13.06 8.08
C ALA A 524 -9.28 13.97 6.82
N ASN A 525 -9.95 13.55 5.74
CA ASN A 525 -10.01 14.32 4.50
C ASN A 525 -10.78 15.65 4.68
N PRO A 526 -10.21 16.81 4.29
CA PRO A 526 -10.83 18.12 4.52
C PRO A 526 -12.09 18.37 3.68
N GLN A 527 -12.21 17.75 2.50
CA GLN A 527 -13.34 18.01 1.58
C GLN A 527 -14.50 17.04 1.81
N LEU A 528 -14.21 15.75 1.94
CA LEU A 528 -15.22 14.70 2.04
C LEU A 528 -15.45 14.21 3.47
N GLY A 529 -14.55 14.48 4.41
CA GLY A 529 -14.59 13.93 5.77
C GLY A 529 -15.88 14.22 6.52
N ARG A 530 -16.40 15.46 6.46
CA ARG A 530 -17.69 15.81 7.10
C ARG A 530 -18.87 15.03 6.53
N ARG A 531 -18.90 14.85 5.20
CA ARG A 531 -19.95 14.07 4.53
C ARG A 531 -19.84 12.59 4.88
N ILE A 532 -18.62 12.05 4.91
CA ILE A 532 -18.35 10.66 5.31
C ILE A 532 -18.75 10.45 6.77
N GLN A 533 -18.43 11.39 7.66
CA GLN A 533 -18.85 11.35 9.07
C GLN A 533 -20.38 11.32 9.21
N ALA A 534 -21.10 12.14 8.44
CA ALA A 534 -22.56 12.11 8.42
C ALA A 534 -23.12 10.77 7.92
N LEU A 535 -22.55 10.21 6.84
CA LEU A 535 -22.95 8.90 6.31
C LEU A 535 -22.66 7.76 7.30
N LEU A 536 -21.50 7.78 7.97
CA LEU A 536 -21.19 6.81 9.02
C LEU A 536 -22.12 6.98 10.22
N GLY A 537 -22.52 8.21 10.56
CA GLY A 537 -23.48 8.51 11.62
C GLY A 537 -24.91 7.99 11.37
N GLN A 538 -25.26 7.65 10.12
CA GLN A 538 -26.51 6.97 9.81
C GLN A 538 -26.49 5.48 10.21
N PHE A 539 -25.30 4.89 10.29
CA PHE A 539 -25.12 3.51 10.75
C PHE A 539 -24.69 3.46 12.21
N LEU A 540 -23.72 4.26 12.63
CA LEU A 540 -23.05 4.16 13.93
C LEU A 540 -23.48 5.30 14.87
N PRO A 541 -23.60 5.05 16.20
CA PRO A 541 -23.68 6.11 17.20
C PRO A 541 -22.54 7.14 17.07
N ALA A 542 -22.82 8.41 17.37
CA ALA A 542 -21.91 9.55 17.10
C ALA A 542 -20.49 9.41 17.68
N ILE A 543 -20.34 8.69 18.79
CA ILE A 543 -19.05 8.43 19.45
C ILE A 543 -18.11 7.61 18.58
N PHE A 544 -18.64 6.73 17.74
CA PHE A 544 -17.83 5.81 16.94
C PHE A 544 -17.11 6.53 15.80
N PRO A 545 -17.77 7.31 14.92
CA PRO A 545 -17.06 8.11 13.91
C PRO A 545 -16.02 9.08 14.51
N GLU A 546 -16.27 9.64 15.69
CA GLU A 546 -15.31 10.49 16.39
C GLU A 546 -14.09 9.69 16.87
N THR A 547 -14.32 8.53 17.52
CA THR A 547 -13.25 7.61 17.93
C THR A 547 -12.42 7.13 16.75
N ILE A 548 -13.03 6.79 15.61
CA ILE A 548 -12.29 6.36 14.40
C ILE A 548 -11.38 7.49 13.91
N LYS A 549 -11.84 8.74 14.01
CA LYS A 549 -11.08 9.91 13.55
C LYS A 549 -9.93 10.29 14.49
N GLU A 550 -10.13 10.20 15.80
CA GLU A 550 -9.13 10.62 16.80
C GLU A 550 -8.19 9.49 17.24
N THR A 551 -8.75 8.30 17.54
CA THR A 551 -8.03 7.15 18.12
C THR A 551 -8.46 5.82 17.48
N PRO A 552 -8.08 5.56 16.21
CA PRO A 552 -8.51 4.35 15.48
C PRO A 552 -8.07 3.03 16.12
N GLU A 553 -6.94 3.02 16.85
CA GLU A 553 -6.43 1.82 17.54
C GLU A 553 -7.36 1.32 18.65
N GLN A 554 -8.05 2.25 19.32
CA GLN A 554 -8.94 1.94 20.45
C GLN A 554 -10.34 1.53 19.98
N PHE A 555 -10.71 1.85 18.75
CA PHE A 555 -12.06 1.65 18.21
C PHE A 555 -12.51 0.18 18.31
N ILE A 556 -11.66 -0.78 17.95
CA ILE A 556 -12.06 -2.21 17.94
C ILE A 556 -12.34 -2.70 19.36
N SER A 557 -11.47 -2.35 20.31
CA SER A 557 -11.70 -2.69 21.72
C SER A 557 -12.99 -2.06 22.24
N LEU A 558 -13.28 -0.82 21.83
CA LEU A 558 -14.50 -0.11 22.21
C LEU A 558 -15.73 -0.74 21.55
N TYR A 559 -15.65 -1.13 20.28
CA TYR A 559 -16.72 -1.74 19.49
C TYR A 559 -17.12 -3.12 20.02
N ASP A 560 -16.13 -3.98 20.31
CA ASP A 560 -16.37 -5.35 20.79
C ASP A 560 -16.84 -5.38 22.27
N SER A 561 -16.58 -4.31 23.03
CA SER A 561 -17.00 -4.21 24.44
C SER A 561 -18.46 -3.80 24.58
N ASP A 562 -19.12 -4.29 25.63
CA ASP A 562 -20.46 -3.85 26.02
C ASP A 562 -20.38 -2.59 26.88
N HIS A 563 -21.14 -1.57 26.48
CA HIS A 563 -21.22 -0.28 27.17
C HIS A 563 -22.65 -0.01 27.59
N LEU A 564 -22.81 0.25 28.88
CA LEU A 564 -24.06 0.75 29.46
C LEU A 564 -23.75 2.04 30.20
N ASN A 565 -23.68 3.14 29.46
CA ASN A 565 -23.48 4.46 30.03
C ASN A 565 -24.44 5.49 29.43
N PRO A 566 -24.59 6.67 30.07
CA PRO A 566 -25.56 7.67 29.61
C PRO A 566 -25.32 8.17 28.19
N GLU A 567 -24.11 8.09 27.64
CA GLU A 567 -23.78 8.56 26.28
C GLU A 567 -23.80 7.43 25.24
N LEU A 568 -23.74 6.17 25.68
CA LEU A 568 -23.65 5.00 24.82
C LEU A 568 -24.28 3.78 25.48
N ILE A 569 -25.33 3.28 24.83
CA ILE A 569 -25.85 1.93 25.03
C ILE A 569 -25.39 1.13 23.82
N TRP A 570 -24.45 0.21 24.04
CA TRP A 570 -23.88 -0.61 22.99
C TRP A 570 -23.67 -2.02 23.52
N ASN A 571 -24.39 -2.98 22.96
CA ASN A 571 -24.35 -4.38 23.37
C ASN A 571 -24.29 -5.31 22.15
N GLN A 572 -24.25 -6.61 22.39
CA GLN A 572 -24.23 -7.61 21.32
C GLN A 572 -25.45 -7.49 20.38
N GLU A 573 -26.64 -7.16 20.89
CA GLU A 573 -27.84 -6.99 20.06
C GLU A 573 -27.73 -5.78 19.13
N CYS A 574 -27.17 -4.66 19.62
CA CYS A 574 -26.87 -3.49 18.78
C CYS A 574 -25.87 -3.84 17.69
N ARG A 575 -24.81 -4.60 18.02
CA ARG A 575 -23.84 -5.12 17.04
C ARG A 575 -24.51 -6.00 15.99
N ASN A 576 -25.44 -6.88 16.41
CA ASN A 576 -26.18 -7.75 15.49
C ASN A 576 -27.08 -6.95 14.55
N HIS A 577 -27.85 -5.98 15.06
CA HIS A 577 -28.67 -5.10 14.21
C HIS A 577 -27.84 -4.29 13.22
N LEU A 578 -26.69 -3.76 13.65
CA LEU A 578 -25.75 -3.09 12.74
C LEU A 578 -25.27 -4.07 11.67
N GLY A 579 -24.82 -5.26 12.09
CA GLY A 579 -24.34 -6.30 11.18
C GLY A 579 -25.38 -6.67 10.14
N GLU A 580 -26.62 -6.94 10.54
CA GLU A 580 -27.73 -7.25 9.64
C GLU A 580 -28.05 -6.10 8.68
N ALA A 581 -28.15 -4.86 9.18
CA ALA A 581 -28.43 -3.70 8.36
C ALA A 581 -27.33 -3.44 7.30
N VAL A 582 -26.06 -3.59 7.69
CA VAL A 582 -24.91 -3.44 6.79
C VAL A 582 -24.88 -4.58 5.77
N LEU A 583 -25.08 -5.83 6.19
CA LEU A 583 -25.12 -6.99 5.29
C LEU A 583 -26.26 -6.89 4.27
N ASP A 584 -27.46 -6.52 4.69
CA ASP A 584 -28.60 -6.33 3.80
C ASP A 584 -28.33 -5.20 2.79
N MET A 585 -27.78 -4.07 3.24
CA MET A 585 -27.39 -2.97 2.37
C MET A 585 -26.31 -3.38 1.35
N CYS A 586 -25.25 -4.05 1.81
CA CYS A 586 -24.18 -4.58 0.95
C CYS A 586 -24.72 -5.54 -0.10
N ASN A 587 -25.57 -6.49 0.30
CA ASN A 587 -26.17 -7.47 -0.61
C ASN A 587 -27.09 -6.81 -1.65
N ARG A 588 -27.92 -5.84 -1.24
CA ARG A 588 -28.79 -5.09 -2.16
C ARG A 588 -27.98 -4.28 -3.16
N PHE A 589 -26.96 -3.57 -2.69
CA PHE A 589 -26.14 -2.72 -3.54
C PHE A 589 -25.24 -3.53 -4.48
N ASN A 590 -24.64 -4.62 -3.99
CA ASN A 590 -23.83 -5.51 -4.81
C ASN A 590 -24.63 -6.09 -5.99
N ARG A 591 -25.85 -6.58 -5.75
CA ARG A 591 -26.77 -7.05 -6.81
C ARG A 591 -27.14 -5.97 -7.82
N GLN A 592 -27.20 -4.71 -7.40
CA GLN A 592 -27.42 -3.58 -8.31
C GLN A 592 -26.17 -3.28 -9.14
N GLN A 593 -24.99 -3.36 -8.54
CA GLN A 593 -23.70 -3.15 -9.22
C GLN A 593 -23.39 -4.25 -10.24
N GLU A 594 -23.74 -5.51 -9.96
CA GLU A 594 -23.64 -6.61 -10.92
C GLU A 594 -24.43 -6.33 -12.21
N LYS A 595 -25.59 -5.67 -12.10
CA LYS A 595 -26.42 -5.26 -13.24
C LYS A 595 -25.93 -3.99 -13.91
N ASN A 596 -25.45 -3.02 -13.12
CA ASN A 596 -24.94 -1.76 -13.62
C ASN A 596 -23.77 -1.26 -12.75
N ARG A 597 -22.55 -1.38 -13.28
CA ARG A 597 -21.32 -0.97 -12.58
C ARG A 597 -21.17 0.55 -12.42
N SER A 598 -21.95 1.36 -13.13
CA SER A 598 -21.91 2.83 -13.03
C SER A 598 -22.84 3.42 -11.96
N ILE A 599 -23.58 2.57 -11.24
CA ILE A 599 -24.52 3.03 -10.22
C ILE A 599 -23.77 3.70 -9.06
N LYS A 600 -24.27 4.86 -8.63
CA LYS A 600 -23.68 5.62 -7.52
C LYS A 600 -24.45 5.32 -6.24
N TRP A 601 -23.72 4.96 -5.21
CA TRP A 601 -24.23 4.78 -3.87
C TRP A 601 -24.60 6.12 -3.25
N SER A 602 -25.80 6.20 -2.70
CA SER A 602 -26.31 7.34 -1.93
C SER A 602 -27.38 6.87 -0.97
N LEU A 603 -27.38 7.44 0.24
CA LEU A 603 -28.43 7.21 1.23
C LEU A 603 -29.32 8.46 1.34
N PRO A 604 -30.64 8.30 1.53
CA PRO A 604 -31.50 9.40 1.94
C PRO A 604 -31.05 9.98 3.28
N ASP A 605 -31.16 11.30 3.46
CA ASP A 605 -30.77 11.96 4.72
C ASP A 605 -31.60 11.47 5.93
N ALA A 606 -32.79 10.91 5.68
CA ALA A 606 -33.67 10.33 6.69
C ALA A 606 -33.32 8.88 7.08
N TYR A 607 -32.40 8.23 6.37
CA TYR A 607 -32.00 6.86 6.70
C TYR A 607 -31.14 6.85 7.96
N ALA A 608 -31.54 6.06 8.95
CA ALA A 608 -30.74 5.76 10.13
C ALA A 608 -31.04 4.33 10.59
N VAL A 609 -30.01 3.60 11.01
CA VAL A 609 -30.19 2.28 11.62
C VAL A 609 -30.89 2.47 12.96
N SER A 610 -32.05 1.83 13.11
CA SER A 610 -32.81 1.90 14.36
C SER A 610 -32.27 0.90 15.37
N TYR A 611 -31.73 1.42 16.46
CA TYR A 611 -31.31 0.64 17.63
C TYR A 611 -32.38 0.56 18.71
N ALA A 612 -33.56 1.15 18.47
CA ALA A 612 -34.56 1.39 19.51
C ALA A 612 -35.05 0.11 20.19
N SER A 613 -35.19 -1.01 19.46
CA SER A 613 -35.60 -2.30 20.04
C SER A 613 -34.54 -2.91 20.97
N ALA A 614 -33.28 -2.96 20.53
CA ALA A 614 -32.17 -3.49 21.34
C ALA A 614 -31.91 -2.63 22.59
N ILE A 615 -32.01 -1.31 22.44
CA ILE A 615 -31.86 -0.38 23.56
C ILE A 615 -33.02 -0.52 24.55
N ALA A 616 -34.26 -0.61 24.07
CA ALA A 616 -35.43 -0.81 24.93
C ALA A 616 -35.35 -2.11 25.74
N GLU A 617 -34.90 -3.20 25.10
CA GLU A 617 -34.72 -4.48 25.79
C GLU A 617 -33.63 -4.42 26.87
N THR A 618 -32.51 -3.75 26.57
CA THR A 618 -31.43 -3.53 27.54
C THR A 618 -31.91 -2.74 28.76
N LEU A 619 -32.74 -1.72 28.54
CA LEU A 619 -33.27 -0.89 29.62
C LEU A 619 -34.31 -1.64 30.48
N ARG A 620 -35.10 -2.53 29.87
CA ARG A 620 -36.00 -3.46 30.60
C ARG A 620 -35.22 -4.43 31.48
N MET A 621 -34.18 -5.06 30.93
CA MET A 621 -33.33 -6.03 31.64
C MET A 621 -32.65 -5.46 32.89
N HIS A 622 -32.57 -4.13 33.03
CA HIS A 622 -31.94 -3.47 34.17
C HIS A 622 -32.93 -2.77 35.10
N ASN A 623 -34.24 -3.02 34.93
CA ASN A 623 -35.32 -2.42 35.73
C ASN A 623 -35.25 -0.88 35.76
N LEU A 624 -34.78 -0.25 34.67
CA LEU A 624 -34.63 1.22 34.57
C LEU A 624 -35.89 1.89 34.00
N THR A 625 -36.92 1.09 33.73
CA THR A 625 -38.27 1.50 33.31
C THR A 625 -39.26 0.98 34.35
N ASP A 626 -40.16 1.83 34.85
CA ASP A 626 -41.13 1.46 35.88
C ASP A 626 -42.07 0.33 35.41
N ASP A 627 -42.15 -0.75 36.19
CA ASP A 627 -43.07 -1.90 36.02
C ASP A 627 -44.54 -1.56 36.32
N SER A 628 -44.86 -0.29 36.60
CA SER A 628 -46.18 0.10 37.14
C SER A 628 -47.26 0.38 36.09
N ASP A 629 -46.93 0.45 34.80
CA ASP A 629 -47.92 0.62 33.72
C ASP A 629 -47.89 -0.60 32.77
N GLU A 630 -48.71 -1.60 33.09
CA GLU A 630 -49.08 -2.67 32.16
C GLU A 630 -49.83 -2.07 30.96
N GLY A 631 -49.08 -1.66 29.93
CA GLY A 631 -49.66 -1.16 28.68
C GLY A 631 -48.60 -0.79 27.66
N TYR A 632 -48.26 -1.72 26.77
CA TYR A 632 -47.51 -1.48 25.51
C TYR A 632 -46.28 -0.58 25.62
N ILE A 633 -45.16 -1.13 26.09
CA ILE A 633 -43.85 -0.50 25.94
C ILE A 633 -43.50 -0.47 24.44
N SER A 634 -43.79 0.65 23.78
CA SER A 634 -43.44 0.94 22.39
C SER A 634 -42.01 1.48 22.33
N ALA A 635 -41.33 1.33 21.19
CA ALA A 635 -39.98 1.85 20.93
C ALA A 635 -39.84 3.38 21.16
N ASP A 636 -40.96 4.09 21.32
CA ASP A 636 -41.06 5.53 21.60
C ASP A 636 -40.73 5.93 23.05
N ASN A 637 -40.60 4.98 23.99
CA ASN A 637 -40.32 5.27 25.40
C ASN A 637 -38.82 5.44 25.75
N VAL A 638 -37.91 5.26 24.77
CA VAL A 638 -36.47 5.49 24.97
C VAL A 638 -36.15 6.96 24.67
N VAL A 639 -35.82 7.71 25.72
CA VAL A 639 -35.59 9.15 25.61
C VAL A 639 -34.11 9.45 25.48
N CYS A 640 -33.67 9.67 24.24
CA CYS A 640 -32.35 10.21 23.93
C CYS A 640 -32.47 11.70 23.58
N VAL A 641 -31.75 12.55 24.32
CA VAL A 641 -31.68 14.00 24.07
C VAL A 641 -30.23 14.40 23.95
N GLY A 642 -29.85 15.03 22.83
CA GLY A 642 -28.46 15.43 22.59
C GLY A 642 -27.44 14.29 22.64
N GLY A 643 -27.85 13.06 22.31
CA GLY A 643 -27.00 11.87 22.39
C GLY A 643 -26.89 11.23 23.78
N VAL A 644 -27.68 11.71 24.77
CA VAL A 644 -27.67 11.19 26.14
C VAL A 644 -29.00 10.50 26.46
N TYR A 645 -28.91 9.28 26.97
CA TYR A 645 -30.04 8.48 27.47
C TYR A 645 -30.43 8.95 28.88
N LEU A 646 -31.56 9.66 28.97
CA LEU A 646 -31.98 10.32 30.21
C LEU A 646 -32.29 9.34 31.34
N GLN A 647 -32.84 8.16 31.03
CA GLN A 647 -33.14 7.11 32.00
C GLN A 647 -31.88 6.61 32.72
N LEU A 648 -30.76 6.44 32.00
CA LEU A 648 -29.48 6.06 32.60
C LEU A 648 -28.86 7.22 33.37
N TYR A 649 -28.90 8.42 32.81
CA TYR A 649 -28.29 9.60 33.44
C TYR A 649 -28.91 9.90 34.82
N VAL A 650 -30.25 9.83 34.92
CA VAL A 650 -30.99 10.11 36.17
C VAL A 650 -30.86 8.99 37.20
N ASN A 651 -30.78 7.73 36.76
CA ASN A 651 -30.64 6.58 37.67
C ASN A 651 -29.19 6.39 38.18
N GLN A 652 -28.20 6.91 37.46
CA GLN A 652 -26.84 7.01 37.99
C GLN A 652 -26.78 8.14 39.03
N SER A 653 -26.33 7.80 40.24
CA SER A 653 -26.21 8.77 41.34
C SER A 653 -25.43 10.03 40.93
N ALA A 654 -25.96 11.20 41.34
CA ALA A 654 -25.42 12.52 41.02
C ALA A 654 -23.89 12.58 41.20
N GLY A 655 -23.19 13.12 40.20
CA GLY A 655 -21.74 13.36 40.22
C GLY A 655 -20.83 12.20 39.77
N ARG A 656 -21.35 11.02 39.41
CA ARG A 656 -20.50 9.88 38.99
C ARG A 656 -20.11 9.86 37.51
N TRP A 657 -20.93 10.42 36.62
CA TRP A 657 -20.67 10.41 35.18
C TRP A 657 -20.36 11.80 34.64
N MET A 658 -19.14 12.01 34.17
CA MET A 658 -18.75 13.27 33.55
C MET A 658 -19.05 13.24 32.05
N LEU A 659 -20.11 13.94 31.64
CA LEU A 659 -20.45 14.10 30.22
C LEU A 659 -19.31 14.80 29.44
N ARG A 660 -19.05 14.34 28.22
CA ARG A 660 -18.05 14.90 27.29
C ARG A 660 -18.47 16.27 26.77
N GLN A 661 -19.73 16.40 26.34
CA GLN A 661 -20.27 17.65 25.78
C GLN A 661 -21.48 18.15 26.60
N PRO A 662 -21.27 18.62 27.84
CA PRO A 662 -22.37 19.04 28.71
C PRO A 662 -23.15 20.24 28.18
N GLU A 663 -22.49 21.14 27.43
CA GLU A 663 -23.14 22.32 26.89
C GLU A 663 -24.15 21.99 25.78
N VAL A 664 -23.77 21.07 24.87
CA VAL A 664 -24.63 20.62 23.77
C VAL A 664 -25.82 19.85 24.32
N PHE A 665 -25.57 19.02 25.33
CA PHE A 665 -26.62 18.31 26.05
C PHE A 665 -27.58 19.28 26.75
N LEU A 666 -27.08 20.30 27.48
CA LEU A 666 -27.90 21.33 28.12
C LEU A 666 -28.75 22.10 27.11
N GLU A 667 -28.18 22.52 25.98
CA GLU A 667 -28.91 23.22 24.92
C GLU A 667 -30.06 22.37 24.37
N SER A 668 -29.76 21.11 24.03
CA SER A 668 -30.74 20.18 23.47
C SER A 668 -31.85 19.84 24.48
N LEU A 669 -31.46 19.65 25.75
CA LEU A 669 -32.38 19.36 26.84
C LEU A 669 -33.28 20.55 27.15
N MET A 670 -32.72 21.76 27.26
CA MET A 670 -33.48 22.98 27.55
C MET A 670 -34.40 23.36 26.38
N ALA A 671 -33.95 23.20 25.13
CA ALA A 671 -34.79 23.42 23.96
C ALA A 671 -36.02 22.49 23.97
N ARG A 672 -35.80 21.18 24.17
CA ARG A 672 -36.88 20.20 24.23
C ARG A 672 -37.79 20.39 25.45
N LEU A 673 -37.23 20.80 26.59
CA LEU A 673 -37.98 21.09 27.81
C LEU A 673 -38.90 22.30 27.60
N LEU A 674 -38.41 23.36 26.96
CA LEU A 674 -39.20 24.55 26.62
C LEU A 674 -40.26 24.27 25.56
N GLU A 675 -39.99 23.40 24.58
CA GLU A 675 -40.99 22.94 23.62
C GLU A 675 -42.14 22.22 24.33
N SER A 676 -41.82 21.34 25.28
CA SER A 676 -42.79 20.65 26.12
C SER A 676 -43.61 21.62 26.99
N LEU A 677 -42.95 22.56 27.69
CA LEU A 677 -43.62 23.57 28.54
C LEU A 677 -44.48 24.59 27.77
N SER A 678 -44.18 24.87 26.50
CA SER A 678 -44.91 25.87 25.71
C SER A 678 -46.14 25.31 25.00
N GLY A 679 -46.42 24.02 25.13
CA GLY A 679 -47.53 23.34 24.46
C GLY A 679 -47.45 23.34 22.93
N LYS A 680 -46.32 23.79 22.35
CA LYS A 680 -46.08 23.87 20.90
C LYS A 680 -45.57 22.54 20.33
N LEU A 681 -46.12 21.44 20.79
CA LEU A 681 -45.75 20.12 20.30
C LEU A 681 -46.48 19.88 18.95
N PRO A 682 -45.79 19.50 17.87
CA PRO A 682 -46.46 19.13 16.63
C PRO A 682 -47.40 17.94 16.90
N SER A 683 -48.62 18.01 16.37
CA SER A 683 -49.79 17.14 16.67
C SER A 683 -49.61 15.62 16.48
N GLN A 684 -48.39 15.13 16.25
CA GLN A 684 -48.04 13.72 16.02
C GLN A 684 -47.18 13.10 17.14
N ARG A 685 -46.65 13.86 18.10
CA ARG A 685 -45.97 13.33 19.28
C ARG A 685 -46.71 13.82 20.52
N THR A 686 -47.56 13.00 21.12
CA THR A 686 -47.92 13.18 22.52
C THR A 686 -46.77 12.60 23.34
N ASP A 687 -46.05 13.44 24.08
CA ASP A 687 -45.02 12.96 25.00
C ASP A 687 -45.68 12.02 26.05
N PRO A 688 -45.07 10.88 26.38
CA PRO A 688 -45.61 9.95 27.36
C PRO A 688 -45.66 10.59 28.76
N PRO A 689 -46.63 10.18 29.62
CA PRO A 689 -46.74 10.69 30.98
C PRO A 689 -45.43 10.47 31.75
N GLY A 690 -44.92 11.52 32.41
CA GLY A 690 -43.65 11.47 33.16
C GLY A 690 -42.39 11.85 32.36
N MET A 691 -42.47 12.10 31.05
CA MET A 691 -41.35 12.60 30.23
C MET A 691 -40.79 13.93 30.77
N LEU A 692 -41.68 14.89 31.06
CA LEU A 692 -41.32 16.20 31.60
C LEU A 692 -40.57 16.07 32.95
N ARG A 693 -41.00 15.12 33.79
CA ARG A 693 -40.36 14.79 35.06
C ARG A 693 -38.96 14.23 34.88
N LEU A 694 -38.74 13.36 33.89
CA LEU A 694 -37.42 12.80 33.59
C LEU A 694 -36.47 13.89 33.07
N MET A 695 -36.94 14.74 32.16
CA MET A 695 -36.17 15.85 31.60
C MET A 695 -35.80 16.90 32.65
N SER A 696 -36.74 17.25 33.54
CA SER A 696 -36.49 18.19 34.63
C SER A 696 -35.49 17.65 35.63
N ARG A 697 -35.60 16.37 36.02
CA ARG A 697 -34.60 15.70 36.88
C ARG A 697 -33.21 15.69 36.23
N ALA A 698 -33.12 15.35 34.95
CA ALA A 698 -31.85 15.36 34.22
C ALA A 698 -31.23 16.76 34.13
N ALA A 699 -32.04 17.79 33.88
CA ALA A 699 -31.58 19.18 33.82
C ALA A 699 -31.04 19.65 35.17
N LEU A 700 -31.76 19.37 36.27
CA LEU A 700 -31.33 19.74 37.61
C LEU A 700 -30.08 18.99 38.04
N GLN A 701 -29.99 17.70 37.73
CA GLN A 701 -28.78 16.90 38.00
C GLN A 701 -27.58 17.46 37.24
N LEU A 702 -27.73 17.83 35.96
CA LEU A 702 -26.65 18.44 35.18
C LEU A 702 -26.18 19.78 35.75
N LEU A 703 -27.12 20.64 36.15
CA LEU A 703 -26.82 21.95 36.74
C LEU A 703 -26.17 21.82 38.12
N ASN A 704 -26.55 20.80 38.90
CA ASN A 704 -25.92 20.49 40.18
C ASN A 704 -24.51 19.90 40.02
N ASP A 705 -24.32 18.98 39.06
CA ASP A 705 -23.02 18.37 38.77
C ASP A 705 -22.00 19.41 38.25
N ARG A 706 -22.47 20.40 37.48
CA ARG A 706 -21.64 21.47 36.91
C ARG A 706 -22.30 22.85 37.09
N PRO A 707 -22.12 23.50 38.26
CA PRO A 707 -22.75 24.79 38.56
C PRO A 707 -22.30 25.92 37.62
N GLY A 708 -21.12 25.81 36.99
CA GLY A 708 -20.64 26.78 35.99
C GLY A 708 -21.49 26.86 34.71
N LEU A 709 -22.34 25.85 34.45
CA LEU A 709 -23.27 25.89 33.32
C LEU A 709 -24.46 26.81 33.57
N ILE A 710 -24.82 27.07 34.83
CA ILE A 710 -25.92 27.98 35.18
C ILE A 710 -25.63 29.38 34.65
N ASP A 711 -24.38 29.82 34.71
CA ASP A 711 -23.92 31.12 34.19
C ASP A 711 -24.05 31.25 32.66
N SER A 712 -24.18 30.14 31.94
CA SER A 712 -24.36 30.12 30.48
C SER A 712 -25.82 30.28 30.04
N LEU A 713 -26.79 30.01 30.93
CA LEU A 713 -28.22 30.04 30.62
C LEU A 713 -28.72 31.43 30.16
N PRO A 714 -28.30 32.56 30.77
CA PRO A 714 -28.68 33.89 30.29
C PRO A 714 -28.10 34.20 28.91
N ARG A 715 -26.83 33.86 28.67
CA ARG A 715 -26.12 34.14 27.40
C ARG A 715 -26.79 33.44 26.20
N LYS A 716 -27.29 32.23 26.41
CA LYS A 716 -27.98 31.43 25.38
C LYS A 716 -29.48 31.76 25.28
N GLY A 717 -29.99 32.68 26.11
CA GLY A 717 -31.39 33.14 26.08
C GLY A 717 -32.41 32.18 26.71
N PHE A 718 -31.98 31.04 27.28
CA PHE A 718 -32.87 30.09 27.91
C PHE A 718 -33.50 30.65 29.18
N ALA A 719 -32.77 31.46 29.95
CA ALA A 719 -33.28 32.10 31.18
C ALA A 719 -34.56 32.92 30.93
N HIS A 720 -34.56 33.77 29.91
CA HIS A 720 -35.73 34.58 29.56
C HIS A 720 -36.89 33.71 29.05
N ARG A 721 -36.60 32.67 28.25
CA ARG A 721 -37.63 31.77 27.71
C ARG A 721 -38.33 30.94 28.79
N ILE A 722 -37.61 30.52 29.83
CA ILE A 722 -38.20 29.83 30.99
C ILE A 722 -39.15 30.76 31.72
N LEU A 723 -38.72 32.00 31.98
CA LEU A 723 -39.54 32.99 32.66
C LEU A 723 -40.78 33.40 31.86
N ASP A 724 -40.67 33.48 30.54
CA ASP A 724 -41.79 33.75 29.63
C ASP A 724 -42.76 32.56 29.54
N ALA A 725 -42.33 31.33 29.87
CA ALA A 725 -43.18 30.14 29.90
C ALA A 725 -43.98 29.99 31.22
N CYS A 726 -43.48 30.54 32.33
CA CYS A 726 -44.10 30.42 33.66
C CYS A 726 -45.57 30.90 33.76
N PRO A 727 -46.02 31.99 33.09
CA PRO A 727 -47.41 32.44 33.16
C PRO A 727 -48.42 31.48 32.50
N GLY A 728 -47.98 30.61 31.60
CA GLY A 728 -48.83 29.65 30.88
C GLY A 728 -49.08 28.34 31.62
N VAL A 729 -48.40 28.13 32.76
CA VAL A 729 -48.43 26.88 33.52
C VAL A 729 -49.79 26.67 34.19
N GLN A 730 -50.39 25.52 33.93
CA GLN A 730 -51.65 25.09 34.54
C GLN A 730 -51.54 23.72 35.22
N GLU A 731 -50.54 22.90 34.85
CA GLU A 731 -50.33 21.57 35.42
C GLU A 731 -49.34 21.58 36.59
N PRO A 732 -49.54 20.71 37.61
CA PRO A 732 -48.68 20.65 38.79
C PRO A 732 -47.25 20.16 38.47
N GLU A 733 -47.06 19.34 37.43
CA GLU A 733 -45.72 18.86 37.02
C GLU A 733 -44.89 19.93 36.29
N GLU A 734 -45.55 20.74 35.48
CA GLU A 734 -44.97 21.92 34.83
C GLU A 734 -44.58 22.97 35.87
N ALA A 735 -45.47 23.21 36.85
CA ALA A 735 -45.21 24.11 37.96
C ALA A 735 -44.01 23.64 38.78
N LYS A 736 -43.94 22.34 39.09
CA LYS A 736 -42.82 21.72 39.77
C LYS A 736 -41.49 21.95 39.03
N THR A 737 -41.48 21.71 37.71
CA THR A 737 -40.30 21.86 36.86
C THR A 737 -39.82 23.31 36.82
N CYS A 738 -40.74 24.27 36.63
CA CYS A 738 -40.40 25.69 36.62
C CYS A 738 -39.88 26.16 37.99
N ALA A 739 -40.50 25.74 39.08
CA ALA A 739 -40.07 26.12 40.43
C ALA A 739 -38.63 25.67 40.73
N LEU A 740 -38.30 24.43 40.38
CA LEU A 740 -36.96 23.86 40.57
C LEU A 740 -35.90 24.51 39.69
N LEU A 741 -36.22 24.80 38.42
CA LEU A 741 -35.29 25.49 37.52
C LEU A 741 -35.02 26.92 37.98
N ILE A 742 -36.05 27.65 38.43
CA ILE A 742 -35.89 29.00 39.00
C ILE A 742 -35.06 28.95 40.29
N HIS A 743 -35.27 27.94 41.13
CA HIS A 743 -34.43 27.71 42.30
C HIS A 743 -32.95 27.53 41.93
N ALA A 744 -32.64 26.65 40.97
CA ALA A 744 -31.26 26.46 40.49
C ALA A 744 -30.67 27.75 39.88
N MET A 745 -31.47 28.50 39.11
CA MET A 745 -31.05 29.80 38.55
C MET A 745 -30.78 30.86 39.63
N SER A 746 -31.47 30.82 40.77
CA SER A 746 -31.28 31.79 41.86
C SER A 746 -29.88 31.73 42.49
N ALA A 747 -29.15 30.63 42.31
CA ALA A 747 -27.78 30.50 42.78
C ALA A 747 -26.77 31.35 41.97
N SER A 748 -27.10 31.75 40.74
CA SER A 748 -26.21 32.54 39.87
C SER A 748 -26.61 34.02 39.82
N LYS A 749 -25.62 34.90 40.03
CA LYS A 749 -25.80 36.36 39.92
C LYS A 749 -26.15 36.80 38.49
N LEU A 750 -25.65 36.10 37.47
CA LEU A 750 -25.93 36.42 36.06
C LEU A 750 -27.38 36.08 35.70
N CYS A 751 -27.89 34.96 36.21
CA CYS A 751 -29.30 34.59 36.08
C CYS A 751 -30.22 35.58 36.78
N ILE A 752 -29.84 36.06 37.98
CA ILE A 752 -30.59 37.12 38.67
C ILE A 752 -30.62 38.41 37.84
N GLY A 753 -29.51 38.78 37.17
CA GLY A 753 -29.50 39.88 36.22
C GLY A 753 -30.53 39.73 35.10
N ALA A 754 -30.63 38.54 34.51
CA ALA A 754 -31.66 38.23 33.51
C ALA A 754 -33.09 38.23 34.09
N MET A 755 -33.26 37.86 35.37
CA MET A 755 -34.54 37.93 36.07
C MET A 755 -35.01 39.37 36.29
N VAL A 756 -34.10 40.34 36.44
CA VAL A 756 -34.46 41.76 36.62
C VAL A 756 -35.15 42.33 35.39
N GLU A 757 -34.81 41.84 34.19
CA GLU A 757 -35.35 42.31 32.91
C GLU A 757 -36.79 41.87 32.63
N ARG A 758 -37.36 40.96 33.44
CA ARG A 758 -38.70 40.36 33.25
C ARG A 758 -39.53 40.39 34.52
N GLU A 759 -40.85 40.13 34.42
CA GLU A 759 -41.78 40.05 35.56
C GLU A 759 -41.70 38.70 36.28
N THR A 760 -40.55 38.45 36.90
CA THR A 760 -40.22 37.13 37.46
C THR A 760 -40.94 36.82 38.76
N ILE A 761 -41.15 37.82 39.63
CA ILE A 761 -41.81 37.62 40.92
C ILE A 761 -43.31 37.33 40.76
N VAL A 762 -43.97 37.99 39.80
CA VAL A 762 -45.39 37.71 39.45
C VAL A 762 -45.51 36.28 38.96
N SER A 763 -44.65 35.90 38.01
CA SER A 763 -44.66 34.60 37.35
C SER A 763 -44.30 33.47 38.32
N TYR A 764 -43.34 33.69 39.21
CA TYR A 764 -42.96 32.71 40.23
C TYR A 764 -44.05 32.52 41.27
N ARG A 765 -44.77 33.58 41.67
CA ARG A 765 -45.94 33.47 42.55
C ARG A 765 -47.02 32.61 41.92
N HIS A 766 -47.34 32.84 40.65
CA HIS A 766 -48.29 32.00 39.90
C HIS A 766 -47.85 30.54 39.91
N VAL A 767 -46.58 30.24 39.62
CA VAL A 767 -46.04 28.88 39.66
C VAL A 767 -46.20 28.22 41.05
N ILE A 768 -45.94 28.95 42.14
CA ILE A 768 -46.07 28.44 43.51
C ILE A 768 -47.53 28.06 43.83
N ASP A 769 -48.51 28.82 43.34
CA ASP A 769 -49.93 28.56 43.60
C ASP A 769 -50.40 27.20 43.03
N TYR A 770 -49.75 26.70 41.97
CA TYR A 770 -50.02 25.39 41.34
C TYR A 770 -49.06 24.27 41.80
N CYS A 771 -48.02 24.58 42.59
CA CYS A 771 -47.11 23.57 43.11
C CYS A 771 -47.74 22.76 44.26
N VAL A 772 -47.75 21.43 44.13
CA VAL A 772 -48.20 20.50 45.18
C VAL A 772 -47.06 19.52 45.48
N GLY A 773 -46.25 19.75 46.52
CA GLY A 773 -45.18 18.80 46.90
C GLY A 773 -44.00 19.37 47.71
N GLU A 774 -42.90 18.60 47.75
CA GLU A 774 -41.64 18.91 48.46
C GLU A 774 -41.00 20.24 48.03
N GLU A 775 -41.24 20.66 46.78
CA GLU A 775 -40.54 21.80 46.17
C GLU A 775 -40.94 23.17 46.74
N ILE A 776 -42.09 23.26 47.41
CA ILE A 776 -42.48 24.48 48.14
C ILE A 776 -41.43 24.82 49.22
N GLY A 777 -40.69 23.83 49.72
CA GLY A 777 -39.57 24.04 50.64
C GLY A 777 -38.41 24.84 50.05
N THR A 778 -38.19 24.75 48.74
CA THR A 778 -37.13 25.49 48.02
C THR A 778 -37.50 26.96 47.78
N MET A 779 -38.77 27.33 47.95
CA MET A 779 -39.27 28.71 47.75
C MET A 779 -38.53 29.71 48.64
N GLY A 780 -38.37 29.39 49.93
CA GLY A 780 -37.74 30.29 50.89
C GLY A 780 -36.30 30.60 50.51
N GLU A 781 -35.53 29.58 50.14
CA GLU A 781 -34.13 29.72 49.72
C GLU A 781 -34.00 30.46 48.38
N THR A 782 -34.87 30.17 47.42
CA THR A 782 -34.94 30.85 46.12
C THR A 782 -35.14 32.36 46.28
N LEU A 783 -36.13 32.75 47.08
CA LEU A 783 -36.42 34.16 47.35
C LEU A 783 -35.29 34.83 48.13
N PHE A 784 -34.68 34.14 49.08
CA PHE A 784 -33.51 34.66 49.80
C PHE A 784 -32.33 34.93 48.85
N ASN A 785 -31.99 34.00 47.97
CA ASN A 785 -30.88 34.14 47.02
C ASN A 785 -31.12 35.30 46.04
N ILE A 786 -32.36 35.46 45.56
CA ILE A 786 -32.77 36.58 44.69
C ILE A 786 -32.58 37.92 45.42
N PHE A 787 -33.11 38.07 46.64
CA PHE A 787 -33.10 39.36 47.34
C PHE A 787 -31.76 39.69 48.03
N ASN A 788 -30.94 38.69 48.35
CA ASN A 788 -29.61 38.89 48.94
C ASN A 788 -28.56 39.36 47.91
N THR A 789 -28.86 39.27 46.61
CA THR A 789 -27.94 39.66 45.53
C THR A 789 -28.02 41.16 45.23
N THR A 790 -26.86 41.79 44.99
CA THR A 790 -26.74 43.22 44.67
C THR A 790 -27.37 43.57 43.32
N GLY A 791 -28.20 44.62 43.28
CA GLY A 791 -28.90 45.06 42.05
C GLY A 791 -30.34 44.55 41.89
N CYS A 792 -30.94 44.00 42.96
CA CYS A 792 -32.29 43.45 42.97
C CYS A 792 -33.42 44.50 43.10
N ASP A 793 -33.13 45.81 42.98
CA ASP A 793 -34.09 46.89 43.25
C ASP A 793 -35.40 46.77 42.44
N PRO A 794 -35.37 46.42 41.13
CA PRO A 794 -36.60 46.23 40.36
C PRO A 794 -37.39 44.97 40.79
N LEU A 795 -36.71 43.93 41.28
CA LEU A 795 -37.36 42.71 41.79
C LEU A 795 -38.06 42.97 43.13
N VAL A 796 -37.47 43.80 44.00
CA VAL A 796 -38.12 44.24 45.24
C VAL A 796 -39.35 45.12 44.92
N ALA A 797 -39.27 45.97 43.89
CA ALA A 797 -40.42 46.73 43.42
C ALA A 797 -41.54 45.84 42.87
N GLN A 798 -41.21 44.77 42.12
CA GLN A 798 -42.19 43.76 41.69
C GLN A 798 -42.82 43.04 42.89
N ALA A 799 -42.02 42.63 43.88
CA ALA A 799 -42.51 41.98 45.09
C ALA A 799 -43.50 42.85 45.89
N LEU A 800 -43.27 44.18 45.95
CA LEU A 800 -44.18 45.14 46.58
C LEU A 800 -45.50 45.32 45.81
N LYS A 801 -45.45 45.30 44.47
CA LYS A 801 -46.64 45.37 43.58
C LYS A 801 -47.49 44.10 43.69
N CYS A 802 -46.86 42.94 43.82
CA CYS A 802 -47.54 41.65 43.90
C CYS A 802 -48.00 41.27 45.30
N ASN A 803 -47.91 42.15 46.32
CA ASN A 803 -48.19 41.81 47.73
C ASN A 803 -47.53 40.49 48.17
N LEU A 804 -46.29 40.24 47.75
CA LEU A 804 -45.54 39.03 48.09
C LEU A 804 -45.30 38.94 49.60
N ILE A 805 -45.11 40.10 50.26
CA ILE A 805 -44.87 40.19 51.70
C ILE A 805 -46.05 39.61 52.50
N ASP A 806 -47.28 40.01 52.17
CA ASP A 806 -48.49 39.52 52.84
C ASP A 806 -48.69 38.02 52.59
N PHE A 807 -48.38 37.54 51.37
CA PHE A 807 -48.42 36.12 51.03
C PHE A 807 -47.39 35.31 51.84
N LEU A 808 -46.16 35.79 51.99
CA LEU A 808 -45.12 35.13 52.78
C LEU A 808 -45.48 35.10 54.28
N LEU A 809 -46.03 36.19 54.81
CA LEU A 809 -46.52 36.26 56.20
C LEU A 809 -47.71 35.31 56.43
N GLN A 810 -48.68 35.25 55.50
CA GLN A 810 -49.78 34.29 55.55
C GLN A 810 -49.29 32.83 55.48
N THR A 811 -48.24 32.56 54.69
CA THR A 811 -47.64 31.22 54.58
C THR A 811 -46.92 30.82 55.86
N LEU A 812 -46.25 31.75 56.54
CA LEU A 812 -45.64 31.52 57.86
C LEU A 812 -46.70 31.21 58.94
N GLN A 813 -47.88 31.86 58.88
CA GLN A 813 -48.98 31.66 59.83
C GLN A 813 -49.81 30.40 59.59
N ARG A 814 -50.17 30.10 58.34
CA ARG A 814 -50.99 28.92 57.98
C ARG A 814 -50.24 27.60 58.13
N GLY A 815 -48.90 27.66 58.18
CA GLY A 815 -48.05 26.49 58.15
C GLY A 815 -47.87 25.93 56.74
N LEU A 816 -46.71 25.33 56.48
CA LEU A 816 -46.41 24.68 55.20
C LEU A 816 -47.14 23.33 55.13
N PRO A 817 -47.56 22.86 53.95
CA PRO A 817 -48.14 21.52 53.77
C PRO A 817 -47.22 20.41 54.30
N VAL A 818 -47.79 19.31 54.79
CA VAL A 818 -47.03 18.14 55.34
C VAL A 818 -46.09 17.51 54.29
N SER A 819 -46.34 17.79 53.00
CA SER A 819 -45.51 17.35 51.88
C SER A 819 -44.17 18.10 51.73
N VAL A 820 -43.88 19.11 52.55
CA VAL A 820 -42.65 19.94 52.41
C VAL A 820 -41.48 19.31 53.17
N ARG A 821 -40.35 19.14 52.47
CA ARG A 821 -39.07 18.71 53.07
C ARG A 821 -38.50 19.87 53.92
N GLU A 822 -38.18 19.59 55.17
CA GLU A 822 -37.62 20.56 56.14
C GLU A 822 -38.41 21.89 56.25
N PRO A 823 -39.67 21.87 56.73
CA PRO A 823 -40.52 23.06 56.80
C PRO A 823 -39.92 24.16 57.69
N GLY A 824 -39.12 23.78 58.69
CA GLY A 824 -38.37 24.71 59.53
C GLY A 824 -37.31 25.51 58.75
N GLN A 825 -36.57 24.86 57.86
CA GLN A 825 -35.55 25.50 57.04
C GLN A 825 -36.18 26.51 56.06
N CYS A 826 -37.29 26.14 55.41
CA CYS A 826 -38.04 27.04 54.54
C CYS A 826 -38.53 28.28 55.28
N ARG A 827 -39.11 28.13 56.49
CA ARG A 827 -39.54 29.27 57.33
C ARG A 827 -38.38 30.20 57.66
N ALA A 828 -37.23 29.63 58.02
CA ALA A 828 -36.04 30.39 58.33
C ALA A 828 -35.51 31.19 57.13
N TYR A 829 -35.55 30.61 55.92
CA TYR A 829 -35.16 31.31 54.70
C TYR A 829 -36.17 32.38 54.27
N ILE A 830 -37.48 32.18 54.49
CA ILE A 830 -38.50 33.22 54.26
C ILE A 830 -38.22 34.44 55.15
N VAL A 831 -37.94 34.24 56.45
CA VAL A 831 -37.59 35.34 57.37
C VAL A 831 -36.29 36.03 56.92
N LYS A 832 -35.29 35.27 56.46
CA LYS A 832 -34.06 35.83 55.87
C LYS A 832 -34.33 36.64 54.61
N ALA A 833 -35.21 36.17 53.73
CA ALA A 833 -35.59 36.86 52.49
C ALA A 833 -36.25 38.21 52.80
N ILE A 834 -37.19 38.24 53.76
CA ILE A 834 -37.83 39.50 54.21
C ILE A 834 -36.78 40.46 54.82
N LYS A 835 -35.86 39.95 55.64
CA LYS A 835 -34.75 40.75 56.19
C LYS A 835 -33.79 41.24 55.10
N ALA A 836 -33.57 40.48 54.03
CA ALA A 836 -32.77 40.91 52.88
C ALA A 836 -33.48 42.04 52.10
N MET A 837 -34.81 41.96 51.94
CA MET A 837 -35.61 43.04 51.35
C MET A 837 -35.59 44.33 52.19
N GLN A 838 -35.58 44.24 53.52
CA GLN A 838 -35.43 45.39 54.42
C GLN A 838 -34.07 46.08 54.28
N LYS A 839 -33.01 45.31 53.99
CA LYS A 839 -31.65 45.82 53.79
C LYS A 839 -31.41 46.47 52.42
N ASN A 840 -32.37 46.40 51.50
CA ASN A 840 -32.25 47.00 50.18
C ASN A 840 -32.21 48.55 50.28
N PRO A 841 -31.26 49.23 49.62
CA PRO A 841 -31.03 50.66 49.77
C PRO A 841 -32.15 51.57 49.20
N VAL A 842 -32.94 51.10 48.23
CA VAL A 842 -33.94 51.93 47.52
C VAL A 842 -35.35 51.74 48.05
N TYR A 843 -35.78 50.49 48.24
CA TYR A 843 -37.16 50.16 48.63
C TYR A 843 -37.29 49.66 50.07
N GLY A 844 -36.19 49.53 50.81
CA GLY A 844 -36.19 49.00 52.19
C GLY A 844 -37.08 49.79 53.17
N ALA A 845 -37.19 51.12 53.01
CA ALA A 845 -38.07 51.95 53.83
C ALA A 845 -39.56 51.67 53.57
N GLN A 846 -39.96 51.39 52.32
CA GLN A 846 -41.33 51.05 51.96
C GLN A 846 -41.71 49.63 52.40
N VAL A 847 -40.76 48.69 52.32
CA VAL A 847 -40.91 47.33 52.86
C VAL A 847 -41.10 47.38 54.38
N THR A 848 -40.30 48.18 55.08
CA THR A 848 -40.41 48.36 56.54
C THR A 848 -41.75 48.98 56.93
N ALA A 849 -42.23 50.00 56.19
CA ALA A 849 -43.54 50.61 56.42
C ALA A 849 -44.71 49.63 56.23
N LYS A 850 -44.67 48.77 55.19
CA LYS A 850 -45.67 47.70 55.01
C LYS A 850 -45.63 46.67 56.15
N LEU A 851 -44.44 46.26 56.59
CA LEU A 851 -44.26 45.31 57.68
C LEU A 851 -44.71 45.86 59.05
N ASP A 852 -44.55 47.16 59.29
CA ASP A 852 -45.05 47.82 60.51
C ASP A 852 -46.57 47.98 60.50
N THR A 853 -47.20 48.08 59.31
CA THR A 853 -48.66 48.09 59.16
C THR A 853 -49.28 46.71 59.45
N GLU A 854 -48.59 45.63 59.10
CA GLU A 854 -48.96 44.24 59.47
C GLU A 854 -48.35 43.80 60.83
N GLY A 855 -47.94 44.76 61.67
CA GLY A 855 -46.98 44.62 62.77
C GLY A 855 -47.23 43.52 63.80
N ASP A 856 -48.48 43.11 64.02
CA ASP A 856 -48.82 42.03 64.96
C ASP A 856 -48.34 40.66 64.46
N ARG A 857 -48.33 40.45 63.13
CA ARG A 857 -47.92 39.19 62.49
C ARG A 857 -46.41 39.05 62.34
N TRP A 858 -45.70 40.17 62.20
CA TRP A 858 -44.25 40.19 61.98
C TRP A 858 -43.45 40.27 63.29
N ALA A 859 -44.02 40.83 64.36
CA ALA A 859 -43.36 40.96 65.66
C ALA A 859 -42.91 39.60 66.23
N GLU A 860 -43.70 38.54 66.05
CA GLU A 860 -43.37 37.19 66.51
C GLU A 860 -42.08 36.63 65.87
N TYR A 861 -41.80 36.99 64.61
CA TYR A 861 -40.68 36.44 63.82
C TYR A 861 -39.49 37.40 63.66
N ARG A 862 -39.66 38.68 64.05
CA ARG A 862 -38.65 39.75 63.93
C ARG A 862 -37.36 39.41 64.68
N ASP A 863 -37.50 38.95 65.92
CA ASP A 863 -36.39 38.73 66.87
C ASP A 863 -35.95 37.26 67.01
N GLN A 864 -36.58 36.33 66.28
CA GLN A 864 -36.25 34.91 66.35
C GLN A 864 -34.92 34.59 65.65
N SER A 865 -34.05 33.83 66.33
CA SER A 865 -32.77 33.37 65.80
C SER A 865 -32.92 32.04 65.04
N HIS A 866 -32.04 31.81 64.05
CA HIS A 866 -32.06 30.63 63.16
C HIS A 866 -32.12 29.26 63.88
N ALA A 867 -31.66 29.19 65.12
CA ALA A 867 -31.55 27.95 65.88
C ALA A 867 -32.91 27.34 66.27
N LEU A 868 -33.97 28.16 66.42
CA LEU A 868 -35.29 27.71 66.87
C LEU A 868 -36.11 27.01 65.78
N PHE A 869 -35.75 27.19 64.50
CA PHE A 869 -36.43 26.54 63.37
C PHE A 869 -35.84 25.18 62.99
N LEU A 870 -34.68 24.80 63.55
CA LEU A 870 -33.95 23.58 63.22
C LEU A 870 -34.30 22.39 64.15
N THR A 871 -35.19 22.54 65.13
CA THR A 871 -35.59 21.43 66.01
C THR A 871 -36.60 20.50 65.34
N ASN A 872 -36.12 19.68 64.43
CA ASN A 872 -36.68 18.37 64.10
C ASN A 872 -35.66 17.31 64.54
N ALA A 873 -35.53 17.11 65.85
CA ALA A 873 -34.86 15.94 66.42
C ALA A 873 -35.92 15.07 67.12
N PRO A 874 -35.90 13.73 66.97
CA PRO A 874 -36.83 12.84 67.66
C PRO A 874 -36.73 12.98 69.19
N PRO A 875 -37.81 12.67 69.94
CA PRO A 875 -37.92 12.98 71.36
C PRO A 875 -37.05 12.04 72.21
N SER A 876 -35.78 12.39 72.43
CA SER A 876 -34.97 11.73 73.48
C SER A 876 -33.87 12.60 74.11
N ALA A 877 -33.86 13.92 73.90
CA ALA A 877 -32.77 14.78 74.39
C ALA A 877 -33.23 16.01 75.20
N ALA A 878 -34.36 15.92 75.89
CA ALA A 878 -34.81 16.94 76.84
C ALA A 878 -34.19 16.73 78.25
N VAL A 879 -32.86 16.72 78.38
CA VAL A 879 -32.15 16.93 79.66
C VAL A 879 -30.79 17.58 79.39
N ALA A 880 -30.75 18.89 79.12
CA ALA A 880 -29.53 19.70 79.28
C ALA A 880 -29.84 21.21 79.24
N THR A 881 -30.83 21.65 80.01
CA THR A 881 -31.02 23.08 80.33
C THR A 881 -30.36 23.39 81.66
N ALA A 882 -29.02 23.50 81.68
CA ALA A 882 -28.20 24.12 82.73
C ALA A 882 -26.74 24.00 82.23
N TYR A 883 -26.01 25.03 81.81
CA TYR A 883 -25.67 26.25 82.53
C TYR A 883 -25.21 27.32 81.53
N LEU A 884 -25.63 28.56 81.76
CA LEU A 884 -25.03 29.77 81.18
C LEU A 884 -23.72 30.09 81.94
N THR A 885 -22.62 30.40 81.24
CA THR A 885 -21.92 31.70 81.29
C THR A 885 -20.56 31.69 80.58
N ALA A 886 -20.34 32.76 79.80
CA ALA A 886 -19.08 33.40 79.41
C ALA A 886 -18.12 32.74 78.39
N GLY A 887 -17.76 33.53 77.37
CA GLY A 887 -16.42 33.52 76.77
C GLY A 887 -16.37 33.20 75.28
N ALA A 888 -15.95 34.19 74.49
CA ALA A 888 -15.88 34.16 73.04
C ALA A 888 -14.78 33.25 72.46
N GLY A 889 -15.01 32.79 71.22
CA GLY A 889 -13.96 32.36 70.29
C GLY A 889 -14.07 30.90 69.85
N ALA A 890 -14.72 30.62 68.72
CA ALA A 890 -14.68 29.31 68.08
C ALA A 890 -14.47 29.46 66.56
N SER A 891 -13.23 29.24 66.15
CA SER A 891 -12.85 28.81 64.81
C SER A 891 -12.64 27.30 64.84
N SER A 892 -13.03 26.65 63.75
CA SER A 892 -12.41 25.42 63.22
C SER A 892 -12.79 24.05 63.79
N MET A 893 -13.35 23.24 62.87
CA MET A 893 -13.03 21.83 62.56
C MET A 893 -13.78 20.69 63.29
N HIS A 894 -14.63 20.03 62.48
CA HIS A 894 -14.58 18.60 62.15
C HIS A 894 -14.03 17.63 63.20
N ALA A 895 -14.92 16.75 63.67
CA ALA A 895 -14.58 15.35 63.99
C ALA A 895 -15.80 14.46 63.72
N GLY A 896 -15.58 13.38 62.95
CA GLY A 896 -16.57 12.35 62.63
C GLY A 896 -16.76 11.34 63.77
N PHE A 897 -17.26 10.14 63.40
CA PHE A 897 -17.22 8.81 64.07
C PHE A 897 -18.42 7.99 63.51
N LEU A 898 -18.46 6.66 63.28
CA LEU A 898 -17.61 5.50 63.57
C LEU A 898 -18.15 4.24 62.86
N THR A 899 -17.33 3.19 62.71
CA THR A 899 -17.43 1.84 63.36
C THR A 899 -16.42 0.92 62.64
N GLY A 900 -15.73 -0.05 63.25
CA GLY A 900 -15.56 -0.63 64.59
C GLY A 900 -14.37 -1.62 64.47
N GLY A 901 -13.76 -2.22 65.48
CA GLY A 901 -13.93 -2.24 66.92
C GLY A 901 -12.79 -3.08 67.54
N GLN A 902 -12.97 -3.36 68.84
CA GLN A 902 -12.26 -4.28 69.74
C GLN A 902 -11.12 -3.77 70.66
N VAL A 903 -11.52 -3.64 71.93
CA VAL A 903 -10.98 -4.19 73.19
C VAL A 903 -9.49 -4.00 73.51
N GLY A 904 -9.22 -3.26 74.60
CA GLY A 904 -7.90 -3.09 75.21
C GLY A 904 -7.50 -4.18 76.22
N PRO A 905 -6.71 -3.84 77.26
CA PRO A 905 -5.25 -3.92 77.21
C PRO A 905 -4.65 -4.62 78.46
N MET A 906 -3.35 -4.40 78.70
CA MET A 906 -2.51 -4.75 79.89
C MET A 906 -1.64 -6.01 79.70
N SER A 907 -0.36 -6.08 80.06
CA SER A 907 0.52 -5.22 80.86
C SER A 907 1.99 -5.71 80.81
N SER A 908 2.92 -4.77 80.93
CA SER A 908 4.15 -4.75 81.75
C SER A 908 5.14 -5.93 81.84
N GLY A 909 6.43 -5.57 81.78
CA GLY A 909 7.55 -6.24 82.48
C GLY A 909 8.77 -6.45 81.58
N ALA A 910 9.77 -5.55 81.61
CA ALA A 910 11.08 -5.73 82.28
C ALA A 910 11.97 -6.85 81.67
N ALA A 911 13.30 -6.81 81.64
CA ALA A 911 14.37 -5.82 81.74
C ALA A 911 15.69 -6.55 81.39
N HIS A 912 16.74 -5.78 81.08
CA HIS A 912 18.18 -6.05 81.25
C HIS A 912 19.07 -6.79 80.21
N LEU A 913 20.06 -6.00 79.73
CA LEU A 913 21.53 -6.25 79.56
C LEU A 913 21.99 -7.25 78.47
N SER A 914 23.06 -7.02 77.69
CA SER A 914 24.23 -6.15 77.83
C SER A 914 25.06 -6.06 76.52
N SER A 915 25.71 -4.90 76.31
CA SER A 915 27.08 -4.67 75.74
C SER A 915 27.37 -5.04 74.27
N VAL A 916 28.25 -4.39 73.49
CA VAL A 916 29.17 -3.24 73.62
C VAL A 916 29.79 -2.97 72.22
N ASN A 917 30.27 -1.72 72.02
CA ASN A 917 31.28 -1.21 71.06
C ASN A 917 30.94 -0.84 69.60
N GLY A 918 31.10 0.45 69.30
CA GLY A 918 32.31 0.91 68.57
C GLY A 918 32.16 1.43 67.14
N ASN A 919 31.91 2.74 67.01
CA ASN A 919 32.07 3.60 65.81
C ASN A 919 33.57 3.82 65.45
N PRO A 920 34.00 4.67 64.48
CA PRO A 920 33.49 5.10 63.14
C PRO A 920 34.64 5.09 62.06
N SER A 921 34.50 5.48 60.77
CA SER A 921 34.64 6.88 60.29
C SER A 921 35.21 7.00 58.84
N VAL A 922 34.84 8.09 58.14
CA VAL A 922 35.49 8.88 57.02
C VAL A 922 35.86 8.15 55.70
N GLY A 923 35.71 8.66 54.47
CA GLY A 923 35.21 9.91 53.89
C GLY A 923 35.74 10.11 52.44
N ASN A 924 34.91 10.75 51.60
CA ASN A 924 35.21 11.70 50.50
C ASN A 924 36.00 11.38 49.20
N PHE A 925 35.39 11.88 48.10
CA PHE A 925 35.92 12.64 46.95
C PHE A 925 36.28 11.98 45.58
N ASN A 926 35.48 12.41 44.57
CA ASN A 926 35.82 13.04 43.26
C ASN A 926 36.41 12.29 42.05
N SER A 927 35.58 12.26 40.98
CA SER A 927 35.75 12.99 39.70
C SER A 927 36.53 12.42 38.50
N THR A 928 36.00 12.75 37.31
CA THR A 928 36.58 12.76 35.94
C THR A 928 36.87 11.40 35.29
N GLY A 929 36.63 11.11 34.01
CA GLY A 929 36.37 11.90 32.80
C GLY A 929 37.24 11.34 31.66
N GLY A 930 36.73 11.21 30.42
CA GLY A 930 37.59 11.16 29.22
C GLY A 930 37.42 9.98 28.24
N SER A 931 36.71 10.29 27.15
CA SER A 931 36.86 9.91 25.73
C SER A 931 38.02 9.02 25.21
N SER A 932 37.69 8.13 24.26
CA SER A 932 38.34 7.83 22.94
C SER A 932 37.83 6.45 22.48
N GLY A 933 37.60 6.09 21.21
CA GLY A 933 38.01 6.59 19.91
C GLY A 933 38.48 5.40 19.06
N LEU A 934 37.64 4.97 18.10
CA LEU A 934 37.94 4.28 16.82
C LEU A 934 38.84 3.02 16.77
N GLY A 935 38.36 1.97 16.08
CA GLY A 935 39.24 0.99 15.43
C GLY A 935 38.59 -0.37 15.09
N PRO A 936 38.67 -0.88 13.84
CA PRO A 936 37.80 -1.95 13.32
C PRO A 936 38.45 -3.33 13.28
N GLY A 937 37.64 -4.38 13.10
CA GLY A 937 38.06 -5.66 12.50
C GLY A 937 38.07 -6.84 13.46
N GLY A 938 37.14 -7.78 13.26
CA GLY A 938 37.15 -9.08 13.93
C GLY A 938 35.87 -9.87 13.65
N VAL A 939 35.94 -10.75 12.65
CA VAL A 939 34.90 -11.72 12.29
C VAL A 939 34.56 -12.61 13.50
N PRO A 940 33.28 -12.88 13.81
CA PRO A 940 32.88 -13.68 14.96
C PRO A 940 32.94 -15.18 14.65
N ILE A 941 33.68 -15.94 15.47
CA ILE A 941 33.60 -17.40 15.55
C ILE A 941 32.85 -17.74 16.85
N ALA A 942 31.76 -18.50 16.71
CA ALA A 942 30.87 -18.90 17.79
C ALA A 942 31.55 -19.86 18.80
N PRO A 943 31.25 -19.74 20.12
CA PRO A 943 31.60 -20.77 21.09
C PRO A 943 30.48 -21.83 21.21
N PRO A 944 30.82 -23.11 21.44
CA PRO A 944 29.84 -24.18 21.62
C PRO A 944 29.24 -24.19 23.03
N GLN A 945 27.97 -24.58 23.11
CA GLN A 945 27.23 -24.85 24.35
C GLN A 945 27.85 -25.98 25.17
N PRO A 946 27.65 -25.98 26.50
CA PRO A 946 27.45 -27.19 27.26
C PRO A 946 26.01 -27.31 27.78
N ARG A 947 25.58 -28.57 27.78
CA ARG A 947 24.25 -29.12 28.08
C ARG A 947 23.84 -28.97 29.55
N SER A 948 22.56 -28.68 29.75
CA SER A 948 21.63 -29.50 30.56
C SER A 948 20.21 -29.16 30.17
#